data_AF-A0A9J7M237-F1
#
_entry.id   AF-A0A9J7M237-F1
#
_cell.length_a   1.000
_cell.length_b   1.000
_cell.length_c   1.000
_cell.angle_alpha   90.00
_cell.angle_beta   90.00
_cell.angle_gamma   90.00
#
_symmetry.space_group_name_H-M   'P 1'
#
loop_
_entity.id
_entity.type
_entity.pdbx_description
1 polymer ?
#
loop_
_entity_poly.entity_id
_entity_poly.type
_entity_poly.pdbx_seq_one_letter_code
_entity_poly.pdbx_strand_id
1 'polypeptide(L)'
;MPHSPDTTEDHQIELSIDQVVTNICMPALKVWEEQRESIETGEITLEDVDKYFGGIMGRERDLLQEITKLSDHPSACWVKERAEQIRQYHLLGQYIEKAGRVNDVRRTYQLGGDFSSVETLLDSRNASFKMRPLRSMDDSVFNATSILAELTEATSDALNAFVLSKPLVEWMRKHTKDTKELKVFADLASISAGETDIEIDRVNMLLSAGIGYGPLIYDLKQDAGFPEMMQAAKRLETYLTQDPNLPKKLRDMKNHLAWLKHVQESHGSVEKSSLSQAEAINARGIYEIGHITQPKDLQEPLDAVVTLRLSQAEDDDDDDRHYSVSNLKTLQSKLMLIAGTADKGKEEVEKFVEVFNGVIRLGNVYLRLRRTGSVLFDRWTCILFCDPQKKVKARIDFGFGSSTLAGTEKDLVTEVTNLAKFMESCLEGWLEFVDFKRGVHPELNNFTTEQIVVLRRELANVLNGDAASSQALVLLDSIKTHCSVNDLKEAFSMIDLDDEMVDAIGGGSFEEKSEDDAPVTGALDREALLRELHNFVPRLSDDMAEAALKVSQRGNFNETLDEAIDWCINNYNNDELVQEILGQKEETTDARGQDLTEASPERSEEHDNSSRNVPGLAPLTNMSSLSELTRWFVTETKDRDE
;
A
#
# COMPACT_ATOMS: atom_id res chain seq x y z
N MET A 1 2.10 -81.55 64.62
CA MET A 1 0.86 -81.14 65.30
C MET A 1 -0.16 -80.75 64.25
N PRO A 2 -1.34 -81.39 64.22
CA PRO A 2 -2.47 -81.00 63.38
C PRO A 2 -3.46 -80.13 64.18
N HIS A 3 -3.96 -79.05 63.58
CA HIS A 3 -5.18 -78.34 63.96
C HIS A 3 -5.76 -77.81 62.64
N SER A 4 -6.66 -78.58 62.01
CA SER A 4 -8.13 -78.56 62.15
C SER A 4 -8.72 -77.88 60.92
N PRO A 5 -9.36 -78.60 59.99
CA PRO A 5 -10.18 -78.00 58.95
C PRO A 5 -11.55 -77.67 59.57
N ASP A 6 -11.93 -76.40 59.57
CA ASP A 6 -13.28 -75.97 59.90
C ASP A 6 -14.20 -76.42 58.75
N THR A 7 -14.90 -77.53 58.95
CA THR A 7 -16.00 -77.96 58.09
C THR A 7 -17.19 -77.06 58.38
N THR A 8 -17.44 -76.09 57.49
CA THR A 8 -18.72 -75.38 57.41
C THR A 8 -19.80 -76.38 57.02
N GLU A 9 -20.55 -76.87 58.01
CA GLU A 9 -21.78 -77.63 57.79
C GLU A 9 -22.83 -76.71 57.17
N ASP A 10 -23.10 -76.85 55.87
CA ASP A 10 -24.27 -76.28 55.20
C ASP A 10 -25.55 -76.80 55.85
N HIS A 11 -26.07 -76.06 56.83
CA HIS A 11 -27.40 -76.28 57.38
C HIS A 11 -28.41 -75.86 56.31
N GLN A 12 -29.01 -76.84 55.63
CA GLN A 12 -30.18 -76.60 54.78
C GLN A 12 -31.28 -75.96 55.63
N ILE A 13 -31.57 -74.69 55.34
CA ILE A 13 -32.64 -73.95 55.99
C ILE A 13 -33.97 -74.50 55.43
N GLU A 14 -34.59 -75.45 56.13
CA GLU A 14 -35.95 -75.91 55.84
C GLU A 14 -36.97 -74.93 56.43
N LEU A 15 -37.61 -74.14 55.58
CA LEU A 15 -38.71 -73.24 55.96
C LEU A 15 -40.05 -73.88 55.59
N SER A 16 -41.04 -73.78 56.47
CA SER A 16 -42.42 -74.09 56.10
C SER A 16 -42.96 -73.06 55.11
N ILE A 17 -44.02 -73.40 54.35
CA ILE A 17 -44.66 -72.47 53.41
C ILE A 17 -45.07 -71.17 54.13
N ASP A 18 -45.64 -71.27 55.32
CA ASP A 18 -46.02 -70.10 56.12
C ASP A 18 -44.81 -69.26 56.54
N GLN A 19 -43.68 -69.90 56.85
CA GLN A 19 -42.43 -69.21 57.17
C GLN A 19 -41.81 -68.56 55.93
N VAL A 20 -41.93 -69.17 54.74
CA VAL A 20 -41.49 -68.54 53.48
C VAL A 20 -42.35 -67.30 53.19
N VAL A 21 -43.68 -67.42 53.32
CA VAL A 21 -44.59 -66.28 53.13
C VAL A 21 -44.28 -65.16 54.13
N THR A 22 -44.06 -65.51 55.40
CA THR A 22 -43.90 -64.52 56.47
C THR A 22 -42.51 -63.91 56.54
N ASN A 23 -41.46 -64.71 56.37
CA ASN A 23 -40.08 -64.28 56.58
C ASN A 23 -39.38 -63.86 55.29
N ILE A 24 -39.89 -64.25 54.11
CA ILE A 24 -39.28 -63.93 52.82
C ILE A 24 -40.24 -63.10 51.97
N CYS A 25 -41.43 -63.62 51.66
CA CYS A 25 -42.32 -62.96 50.69
C CYS A 25 -42.86 -61.63 51.20
N MET A 26 -43.38 -61.55 52.43
CA MET A 26 -43.93 -60.30 52.97
C MET A 26 -42.87 -59.19 53.11
N PRO A 27 -41.68 -59.43 53.68
CA PRO A 27 -40.61 -58.43 53.71
C PRO A 27 -40.15 -58.00 52.32
N ALA A 28 -40.02 -58.95 51.37
CA ALA A 28 -39.63 -58.66 50.00
C ALA A 28 -40.69 -57.81 49.28
N LEU A 29 -41.98 -58.10 49.47
CA LEU A 29 -43.09 -57.32 48.93
C LEU A 29 -43.06 -55.89 49.46
N LYS A 30 -42.86 -55.72 50.78
CA LYS A 30 -42.78 -54.39 51.40
C LYS A 30 -41.62 -53.56 50.82
N VAL A 31 -40.44 -54.15 50.70
CA VAL A 31 -39.27 -53.48 50.07
C VAL A 31 -39.56 -53.13 48.62
N TRP A 32 -40.24 -54.01 47.88
CA TRP A 32 -40.62 -53.77 46.49
C TRP A 32 -41.64 -52.63 46.36
N GLU A 33 -42.65 -52.59 47.24
CA GLU A 33 -43.65 -51.51 47.28
C GLU A 33 -43.01 -50.16 47.59
N GLU A 34 -42.12 -50.10 48.60
CA GLU A 34 -41.36 -48.88 48.94
C GLU A 34 -40.49 -48.41 47.77
N GLN A 35 -39.84 -49.32 47.04
CA GLN A 35 -39.06 -49.00 45.85
C GLN A 35 -39.93 -48.49 44.70
N ARG A 36 -41.08 -49.14 44.45
CA ARG A 36 -42.05 -48.72 43.45
C ARG A 36 -42.54 -47.30 43.72
N GLU A 37 -42.94 -47.01 44.97
CA GLU A 37 -43.40 -45.69 45.40
C GLU A 37 -42.28 -44.63 45.23
N SER A 38 -41.04 -44.98 45.56
CA SER A 38 -39.88 -44.12 45.35
C SER A 38 -39.61 -43.80 43.88
N ILE A 39 -39.86 -44.74 42.96
CA ILE A 39 -39.75 -44.52 41.52
C ILE A 39 -40.91 -43.64 41.03
N GLU A 40 -42.14 -43.94 41.45
CA GLU A 40 -43.34 -43.17 41.08
C GLU A 40 -43.22 -41.70 41.50
N THR A 41 -42.83 -41.44 42.75
CA THR A 41 -42.60 -40.08 43.29
C THR A 41 -41.33 -39.42 42.76
N GLY A 42 -40.41 -40.20 42.18
CA GLY A 42 -39.12 -39.72 41.68
C GLY A 42 -38.10 -39.41 42.77
N GLU A 43 -38.33 -39.89 44.00
CA GLU A 43 -37.42 -39.78 45.15
C GLU A 43 -36.26 -40.79 45.08
N ILE A 44 -36.34 -41.78 44.18
CA ILE A 44 -35.27 -42.75 43.96
C ILE A 44 -33.95 -42.01 43.66
N THR A 45 -32.87 -42.43 44.32
CA THR A 45 -31.56 -41.82 44.11
C THR A 45 -30.98 -42.20 42.75
N LEU A 46 -30.13 -41.34 42.19
CA LEU A 46 -29.43 -41.64 40.93
C LEU A 46 -28.47 -42.84 41.05
N GLU A 47 -27.94 -43.12 42.25
CA GLU A 47 -27.19 -44.36 42.53
C GLU A 47 -28.08 -45.61 42.44
N ASP A 48 -29.28 -45.55 43.00
CA ASP A 48 -30.26 -46.63 42.89
C ASP A 48 -30.73 -46.82 41.44
N VAL A 49 -30.84 -45.73 40.67
CA VAL A 49 -31.11 -45.82 39.23
C VAL A 49 -30.00 -46.57 38.50
N ASP A 50 -28.72 -46.28 38.79
CA ASP A 50 -27.60 -47.05 38.23
C ASP A 50 -27.67 -48.54 38.62
N LYS A 51 -28.03 -48.82 39.88
CA LYS A 51 -28.13 -50.18 40.43
C LYS A 51 -29.24 -50.99 39.79
N TYR A 52 -30.44 -50.44 39.64
CA TYR A 52 -31.61 -51.16 39.17
C TYR A 52 -31.80 -51.09 37.64
N PHE A 53 -31.43 -49.97 37.01
CA PHE A 53 -31.66 -49.72 35.58
C PHE A 53 -30.39 -49.65 34.74
N GLY A 54 -29.19 -49.68 35.34
CA GLY A 54 -27.92 -49.61 34.60
C GLY A 54 -27.73 -50.72 33.57
N GLY A 55 -28.29 -51.91 33.82
CA GLY A 55 -28.29 -53.01 32.85
C GLY A 55 -29.13 -52.74 31.60
N ILE A 56 -30.06 -51.79 31.64
CA ILE A 56 -31.02 -51.45 30.57
C ILE A 56 -30.57 -50.17 29.82
N MET A 57 -29.37 -49.65 30.12
CA MET A 57 -28.79 -48.51 29.44
C MET A 57 -28.77 -48.71 27.91
N GLY A 58 -29.29 -47.73 27.15
CA GLY A 58 -29.41 -47.80 25.69
C GLY A 58 -30.57 -48.65 25.15
N ARG A 59 -31.37 -49.30 26.00
CA ARG A 59 -32.52 -50.14 25.62
C ARG A 59 -33.84 -49.46 26.00
N GLU A 60 -34.19 -48.40 25.27
CA GLU A 60 -35.33 -47.53 25.61
C GLU A 60 -36.69 -48.26 25.66
N ARG A 61 -36.91 -49.25 24.78
CA ARG A 61 -38.12 -50.07 24.81
C ARG A 61 -38.20 -50.96 26.06
N ASP A 62 -37.07 -51.54 26.45
CA ASP A 62 -36.98 -52.41 27.62
C ASP A 62 -37.21 -51.56 28.89
N LEU A 63 -36.64 -50.36 28.96
CA LEU A 63 -36.83 -49.42 30.06
C LEU A 63 -38.31 -49.03 30.22
N LEU A 64 -38.97 -48.67 29.12
CA LEU A 64 -40.38 -48.31 29.14
C LEU A 64 -41.26 -49.52 29.55
N GLN A 65 -40.94 -50.72 29.09
CA GLN A 65 -41.66 -51.92 29.48
C GLN A 65 -41.49 -52.24 30.97
N GLU A 66 -40.27 -52.15 31.51
CA GLU A 66 -40.01 -52.40 32.93
C GLU A 66 -40.76 -51.40 33.82
N ILE A 67 -40.72 -50.10 33.50
CA ILE A 67 -41.46 -49.08 34.28
C ILE A 67 -42.97 -49.24 34.13
N THR A 68 -43.44 -49.68 32.96
CA THR A 68 -44.87 -49.97 32.74
C THR A 68 -45.35 -51.12 33.64
N LYS A 69 -44.53 -52.16 33.85
CA LYS A 69 -44.86 -53.29 34.73
C LYS A 69 -44.90 -52.90 36.21
N LEU A 70 -44.24 -51.79 36.58
CA LEU A 70 -44.30 -51.21 37.92
C LEU A 70 -45.60 -50.43 38.18
N SER A 71 -46.43 -50.20 37.16
CA SER A 71 -47.69 -49.47 37.31
C SER A 71 -48.89 -50.38 37.22
N ASP A 72 -49.85 -50.22 38.14
CA ASP A 72 -51.19 -50.84 38.04
C ASP A 72 -51.99 -50.27 36.85
N HIS A 73 -51.55 -49.12 36.32
CA HIS A 73 -52.15 -48.42 35.19
C HIS A 73 -51.08 -48.05 34.15
N PRO A 74 -50.94 -48.83 33.06
CA PRO A 74 -49.93 -48.61 32.02
C PRO A 74 -49.94 -47.22 31.37
N SER A 75 -51.06 -46.50 31.45
CA SER A 75 -51.26 -45.14 30.89
C SER A 75 -51.06 -44.01 31.90
N ALA A 76 -50.57 -44.30 33.11
CA ALA A 76 -50.27 -43.28 34.11
C ALA A 76 -49.23 -42.28 33.59
N CYS A 77 -49.42 -40.98 33.89
CA CYS A 77 -48.57 -39.92 33.38
C CYS A 77 -47.11 -40.05 33.85
N TRP A 78 -46.91 -40.51 35.08
CA TRP A 78 -45.58 -40.67 35.69
C TRP A 78 -44.72 -41.74 34.99
N VAL A 79 -45.33 -42.76 34.36
CA VAL A 79 -44.60 -43.86 33.70
C VAL A 79 -43.72 -43.32 32.58
N LYS A 80 -44.29 -42.45 31.73
CA LYS A 80 -43.54 -41.82 30.64
C LYS A 80 -42.51 -40.82 31.16
N GLU A 81 -42.89 -40.04 32.16
CA GLU A 81 -42.01 -39.03 32.79
C GLU A 81 -40.76 -39.67 33.39
N ARG A 82 -40.92 -40.74 34.19
CA ARG A 82 -39.80 -41.45 34.83
C ARG A 82 -38.95 -42.22 33.83
N ALA A 83 -39.57 -42.86 32.83
CA ALA A 83 -38.84 -43.50 31.74
C ALA A 83 -37.95 -42.50 31.01
N GLU A 84 -38.47 -41.30 30.73
CA GLU A 84 -37.72 -40.24 30.09
C GLU A 84 -36.59 -39.72 31.01
N GLN A 85 -36.85 -39.44 32.30
CA GLN A 85 -35.81 -39.00 33.23
C GLN A 85 -34.65 -40.02 33.36
N ILE A 86 -34.96 -41.32 33.47
CA ILE A 86 -33.93 -42.37 33.53
C ILE A 86 -33.15 -42.46 32.21
N ARG A 87 -33.84 -42.36 31.08
CA ARG A 87 -33.21 -42.32 29.75
C ARG A 87 -32.27 -41.13 29.62
N GLN A 88 -32.69 -39.95 30.06
CA GLN A 88 -31.89 -38.73 30.08
C GLN A 88 -30.67 -38.88 30.98
N TYR A 89 -30.85 -39.45 32.17
CA TYR A 89 -29.76 -39.72 33.10
C TYR A 89 -28.68 -40.61 32.49
N HIS A 90 -29.09 -41.69 31.83
CA HIS A 90 -28.17 -42.55 31.09
C HIS A 90 -27.45 -41.82 29.96
N LEU A 91 -28.08 -40.80 29.37
CA LEU A 91 -27.50 -39.98 28.30
C LEU A 91 -26.47 -38.97 28.83
N LEU A 92 -26.60 -38.49 30.08
CA LEU A 92 -25.63 -37.58 30.70
C LEU A 92 -24.20 -38.12 30.59
N GLY A 93 -24.02 -39.41 30.87
CA GLY A 93 -22.71 -40.07 30.88
C GLY A 93 -21.97 -39.99 29.54
N GLN A 94 -22.70 -39.93 28.42
CA GLN A 94 -22.16 -39.94 27.06
C GLN A 94 -21.58 -38.57 26.65
N TYR A 95 -22.11 -37.49 27.23
CA TYR A 95 -21.75 -36.12 26.83
C TYR A 95 -20.86 -35.40 27.84
N ILE A 96 -20.38 -36.10 28.89
CA ILE A 96 -19.48 -35.54 29.90
C ILE A 96 -18.20 -34.99 29.25
N GLU A 97 -17.62 -35.70 28.29
CA GLU A 97 -16.39 -35.23 27.64
C GLU A 97 -16.64 -33.95 26.82
N LYS A 98 -17.76 -33.89 26.10
CA LYS A 98 -18.16 -32.70 25.32
C LYS A 98 -18.47 -31.51 26.23
N ALA A 99 -19.19 -31.74 27.32
CA ALA A 99 -19.39 -30.73 28.37
C ALA A 99 -18.06 -30.27 28.98
N GLY A 100 -17.10 -31.20 29.13
CA GLY A 100 -15.75 -30.91 29.57
C GLY A 100 -15.05 -29.93 28.62
N ARG A 101 -15.08 -30.21 27.32
CA ARG A 101 -14.53 -29.31 26.29
C ARG A 101 -15.19 -27.94 26.30
N VAL A 102 -16.51 -27.90 26.44
CA VAL A 102 -17.27 -26.63 26.51
C VAL A 102 -16.84 -25.82 27.73
N ASN A 103 -16.73 -26.48 28.89
CA ASN A 103 -16.31 -25.84 30.13
C ASN A 103 -14.83 -25.42 30.11
N ASP A 104 -13.97 -26.14 29.39
CA ASP A 104 -12.58 -25.74 29.17
C ASP A 104 -12.50 -24.41 28.41
N VAL A 105 -13.31 -24.22 27.37
CA VAL A 105 -13.42 -22.94 26.65
C VAL A 105 -13.88 -21.83 27.60
N ARG A 106 -14.96 -22.06 28.36
CA ARG A 106 -15.48 -21.11 29.35
C ARG A 106 -14.41 -20.69 30.35
N ARG A 107 -13.67 -21.63 30.93
CA ARG A 107 -12.59 -21.35 31.90
C ARG A 107 -11.42 -20.62 31.26
N THR A 108 -11.04 -21.02 30.06
CA THR A 108 -9.87 -20.49 29.33
C THR A 108 -10.06 -19.03 28.95
N TYR A 109 -11.27 -18.68 28.50
CA TYR A 109 -11.65 -17.34 28.02
C TYR A 109 -12.54 -16.55 28.97
N GLN A 110 -12.77 -17.06 30.19
CA GLN A 110 -13.49 -16.41 31.29
C GLN A 110 -14.87 -15.89 30.87
N LEU A 111 -15.68 -16.75 30.26
CA LEU A 111 -17.05 -16.42 29.87
C LEU A 111 -17.93 -16.32 31.12
N GLY A 112 -18.59 -15.17 31.29
CA GLY A 112 -19.39 -14.80 32.46
C GLY A 112 -20.89 -15.08 32.33
N GLY A 113 -21.36 -15.61 31.21
CA GLY A 113 -22.76 -16.01 31.04
C GLY A 113 -23.11 -17.29 31.81
N ASP A 114 -24.36 -17.75 31.64
CA ASP A 114 -24.88 -18.93 32.34
C ASP A 114 -24.39 -20.24 31.70
N PHE A 115 -23.73 -21.07 32.52
CA PHE A 115 -23.29 -22.43 32.20
C PHE A 115 -23.72 -23.45 33.28
N SER A 116 -24.67 -23.10 34.13
CA SER A 116 -25.12 -23.92 35.27
C SER A 116 -25.55 -25.34 34.86
N SER A 117 -26.23 -25.50 33.72
CA SER A 117 -26.61 -26.82 33.20
C SER A 117 -25.40 -27.68 32.80
N VAL A 118 -24.32 -27.07 32.29
CA VAL A 118 -23.07 -27.76 31.95
C VAL A 118 -22.28 -28.13 33.21
N GLU A 119 -22.24 -27.24 34.21
CA GLU A 119 -21.63 -27.53 35.52
C GLU A 119 -22.34 -28.70 36.20
N THR A 120 -23.67 -28.68 36.20
CA THR A 120 -24.50 -29.76 36.76
C THR A 120 -24.24 -31.10 36.05
N LEU A 121 -24.02 -31.07 34.73
CA LEU A 121 -23.65 -32.26 33.95
C LEU A 121 -22.25 -32.77 34.32
N LEU A 122 -21.28 -31.88 34.51
CA LEU A 122 -19.92 -32.25 34.91
C LEU A 122 -19.85 -32.82 36.33
N ASP A 123 -20.72 -32.33 37.21
CA ASP A 123 -20.86 -32.85 38.57
C ASP A 123 -21.53 -34.23 38.64
N SER A 124 -22.04 -34.75 37.51
CA SER A 124 -22.76 -36.03 37.47
C SER A 124 -21.94 -37.25 37.91
N ARG A 125 -20.60 -37.16 37.88
CA ARG A 125 -19.71 -38.22 38.39
C ARG A 125 -19.45 -38.15 39.89
N ASN A 126 -19.86 -37.07 40.55
CA ASN A 126 -19.62 -36.89 41.98
C ASN A 126 -20.59 -37.75 42.81
N ALA A 127 -20.09 -38.36 43.89
CA ALA A 127 -20.91 -39.16 44.79
C ALA A 127 -22.09 -38.36 45.39
N SER A 128 -21.89 -37.07 45.67
CA SER A 128 -22.96 -36.18 46.14
C SER A 128 -24.07 -35.94 45.10
N PHE A 129 -23.74 -36.03 43.81
CA PHE A 129 -24.73 -35.93 42.74
C PHE A 129 -25.56 -37.22 42.66
N LYS A 130 -24.91 -38.38 42.82
CA LYS A 130 -25.57 -39.69 42.81
C LYS A 130 -26.61 -39.86 43.93
N MET A 131 -26.49 -39.10 45.01
CA MET A 131 -27.44 -39.06 46.13
C MET A 131 -28.68 -38.21 45.87
N ARG A 132 -28.72 -37.44 44.77
CA ARG A 132 -29.89 -36.61 44.44
C ARG A 132 -31.06 -37.50 43.98
N PRO A 133 -32.31 -37.09 44.25
CA PRO A 133 -33.48 -37.80 43.77
C PRO A 133 -33.62 -37.61 42.25
N LEU A 134 -34.15 -38.60 41.53
CA LEU A 134 -34.33 -38.59 40.08
C LEU A 134 -35.13 -37.37 39.60
N ARG A 135 -36.15 -36.95 40.35
CA ARG A 135 -36.96 -35.76 40.04
C ARG A 135 -36.17 -34.44 40.01
N SER A 136 -34.95 -34.42 40.56
CA SER A 136 -34.09 -33.24 40.54
C SER A 136 -33.44 -33.00 39.17
N MET A 137 -33.55 -33.94 38.24
CA MET A 137 -33.23 -33.73 36.84
C MET A 137 -34.23 -32.75 36.25
N ASP A 138 -33.81 -31.50 36.12
CA ASP A 138 -34.59 -30.43 35.53
C ASP A 138 -34.53 -30.48 33.99
N ASP A 139 -35.48 -29.78 33.35
CA ASP A 139 -35.50 -29.64 31.89
C ASP A 139 -34.25 -28.91 31.36
N SER A 140 -33.52 -28.18 32.21
CA SER A 140 -32.33 -27.40 31.82
C SER A 140 -31.13 -28.30 31.53
N VAL A 141 -30.85 -29.29 32.40
CA VAL A 141 -29.80 -30.30 32.19
C VAL A 141 -30.14 -31.14 30.97
N PHE A 142 -31.42 -31.47 30.77
CA PHE A 142 -31.85 -32.18 29.58
C PHE A 142 -31.62 -31.38 28.30
N ASN A 143 -32.04 -30.11 28.27
CA ASN A 143 -31.82 -29.25 27.12
C ASN A 143 -30.32 -29.12 26.82
N ALA A 144 -29.48 -28.99 27.86
CA ALA A 144 -28.03 -28.99 27.69
C ALA A 144 -27.48 -30.30 27.11
N THR A 145 -27.94 -31.47 27.57
CA THR A 145 -27.55 -32.76 26.97
C THR A 145 -27.97 -32.87 25.50
N SER A 146 -29.14 -32.35 25.14
CA SER A 146 -29.64 -32.37 23.75
C SER A 146 -28.81 -31.45 22.84
N ILE A 147 -28.46 -30.25 23.31
CA ILE A 147 -27.60 -29.32 22.58
C ILE A 147 -26.17 -29.89 22.43
N LEU A 148 -25.64 -30.56 23.46
CA LEU A 148 -24.35 -31.24 23.39
C LEU A 148 -24.37 -32.47 22.46
N ALA A 149 -25.52 -33.11 22.30
CA ALA A 149 -25.68 -34.22 21.36
C ALA A 149 -25.52 -33.78 19.89
N GLU A 150 -25.89 -32.53 19.56
CA GLU A 150 -25.67 -31.97 18.23
C GLU A 150 -24.20 -31.69 17.92
N LEU A 151 -23.33 -31.60 18.94
CA LEU A 151 -21.91 -31.31 18.76
C LEU A 151 -21.17 -32.54 18.21
N THR A 152 -20.64 -32.44 16.99
CA THR A 152 -19.82 -33.51 16.39
C THR A 152 -18.45 -33.66 17.06
N GLU A 153 -17.83 -34.84 16.94
CA GLU A 153 -16.47 -35.09 17.48
C GLU A 153 -15.43 -34.15 16.86
N ALA A 154 -15.54 -33.87 15.56
CA ALA A 154 -14.66 -32.92 14.88
C ALA A 154 -14.75 -31.51 15.49
N THR A 155 -15.96 -31.06 15.83
CA THR A 155 -16.17 -29.75 16.46
C THR A 155 -15.67 -29.76 17.92
N SER A 156 -15.86 -30.85 18.65
CA SER A 156 -15.29 -31.07 19.99
C SER A 156 -13.75 -30.96 19.99
N ASP A 157 -13.08 -31.60 19.03
CA ASP A 157 -11.63 -31.53 18.85
C ASP A 157 -11.14 -30.14 18.43
N ALA A 158 -11.93 -29.43 17.64
CA ALA A 158 -11.67 -28.05 17.26
C ALA A 158 -11.77 -27.10 18.46
N LEU A 159 -12.76 -27.27 19.33
CA LEU A 159 -12.86 -26.52 20.60
C LEU A 159 -11.64 -26.77 21.49
N ASN A 160 -11.16 -28.02 21.57
CA ASN A 160 -9.93 -28.32 22.28
C ASN A 160 -8.70 -27.63 21.64
N ALA A 161 -8.59 -27.60 20.31
CA ALA A 161 -7.53 -26.86 19.62
C ALA A 161 -7.59 -25.36 19.91
N PHE A 162 -8.80 -24.79 19.97
CA PHE A 162 -9.05 -23.40 20.33
C PHE A 162 -8.58 -23.07 21.75
N VAL A 163 -8.85 -23.94 22.73
CA VAL A 163 -8.35 -23.82 24.11
C VAL A 163 -6.81 -23.86 24.15
N LEU A 164 -6.20 -24.85 23.50
CA LEU A 164 -4.74 -25.01 23.47
C LEU A 164 -4.00 -23.88 22.75
N SER A 165 -4.71 -23.14 21.89
CA SER A 165 -4.17 -22.02 21.10
C SER A 165 -4.46 -20.65 21.70
N LYS A 166 -4.82 -20.59 23.00
CA LYS A 166 -5.07 -19.35 23.75
C LYS A 166 -4.08 -18.21 23.45
N PRO A 167 -2.75 -18.40 23.46
CA PRO A 167 -1.81 -17.30 23.20
C PRO A 167 -1.98 -16.64 21.82
N LEU A 168 -2.30 -17.44 20.79
CA LEU A 168 -2.58 -16.94 19.45
C LEU A 168 -3.92 -16.21 19.40
N VAL A 169 -4.95 -16.77 20.05
CA VAL A 169 -6.30 -16.19 20.08
C VAL A 169 -6.31 -14.84 20.81
N GLU A 170 -5.64 -14.74 21.96
CA GLU A 170 -5.49 -13.48 22.68
C GLU A 170 -4.71 -12.45 21.85
N TRP A 171 -3.68 -12.89 21.12
CA TRP A 171 -2.96 -12.01 20.21
C TRP A 171 -3.85 -11.51 19.06
N MET A 172 -4.66 -12.38 18.44
CA MET A 172 -5.59 -11.99 17.38
C MET A 172 -6.65 -11.02 17.91
N ARG A 173 -7.31 -11.32 19.04
CA ARG A 173 -8.31 -10.42 19.65
C ARG A 173 -7.75 -9.02 19.98
N LYS A 174 -6.46 -8.94 20.29
CA LYS A 174 -5.80 -7.66 20.60
C LYS A 174 -5.45 -6.83 19.36
N HIS A 175 -5.09 -7.48 18.25
CA HIS A 175 -4.51 -6.80 17.07
C HIS A 175 -5.40 -6.78 15.84
N THR A 176 -6.46 -7.60 15.82
CA THR A 176 -7.45 -7.65 14.74
C THR A 176 -8.82 -7.70 15.39
N LYS A 177 -9.71 -6.76 15.05
CA LYS A 177 -11.06 -6.69 15.63
C LYS A 177 -12.03 -7.67 14.97
N ASP A 178 -11.83 -7.93 13.68
CA ASP A 178 -12.68 -8.81 12.88
C ASP A 178 -11.89 -9.55 11.80
N THR A 179 -12.61 -10.38 11.03
CA THR A 179 -12.02 -11.13 9.92
C THR A 179 -11.59 -10.26 8.74
N LYS A 180 -12.05 -9.01 8.63
CA LYS A 180 -11.63 -8.07 7.58
C LYS A 180 -10.27 -7.46 7.91
N GLU A 181 -10.11 -6.96 9.14
CA GLU A 181 -8.82 -6.47 9.64
C GLU A 181 -7.76 -7.59 9.62
N LEU A 182 -8.15 -8.83 9.94
CA LEU A 182 -7.25 -9.98 9.78
C LEU A 182 -6.80 -10.21 8.33
N LYS A 183 -7.70 -10.04 7.35
CA LYS A 183 -7.35 -10.14 5.93
C LYS A 183 -6.35 -9.06 5.51
N VAL A 184 -6.60 -7.81 5.90
CA VAL A 184 -5.69 -6.70 5.65
C VAL A 184 -4.31 -7.00 6.27
N PHE A 185 -4.27 -7.49 7.51
CA PHE A 185 -3.02 -7.89 8.15
C PHE A 185 -2.30 -9.02 7.40
N ALA A 186 -3.04 -10.01 6.89
CA ALA A 186 -2.46 -11.11 6.12
C ALA A 186 -1.90 -10.65 4.76
N ASP A 187 -2.59 -9.73 4.08
CA ASP A 187 -2.11 -9.13 2.82
C ASP A 187 -0.81 -8.35 3.07
N LEU A 188 -0.75 -7.59 4.16
CA LEU A 188 0.46 -6.89 4.63
C LEU A 188 1.59 -7.88 4.96
N ALA A 189 1.27 -8.95 5.71
CA ALA A 189 2.22 -9.98 6.07
C ALA A 189 2.80 -10.68 4.83
N SER A 190 2.01 -10.93 3.79
CA SER A 190 2.50 -11.48 2.52
C SER A 190 3.55 -10.59 1.86
N ILE A 191 3.38 -9.26 1.92
CA ILE A 191 4.33 -8.31 1.33
C ILE A 191 5.62 -8.23 2.16
N SER A 192 5.51 -8.34 3.48
CA SER A 192 6.66 -8.14 4.38
C SER A 192 7.43 -9.42 4.70
N ALA A 193 6.77 -10.58 4.64
CA ALA A 193 7.42 -11.85 4.92
C ALA A 193 8.38 -12.27 3.81
N GLY A 194 8.18 -11.80 2.57
CA GLY A 194 8.96 -12.23 1.40
C GLY A 194 8.23 -13.30 0.59
N GLU A 195 8.74 -13.59 -0.60
CA GLU A 195 8.07 -14.46 -1.60
C GLU A 195 8.37 -15.96 -1.41
N THR A 196 8.84 -16.41 -0.24
CA THR A 196 9.13 -17.84 -0.06
C THR A 196 7.85 -18.65 0.13
N ASP A 197 7.78 -19.84 -0.48
CA ASP A 197 6.60 -20.73 -0.39
C ASP A 197 6.19 -21.00 1.07
N ILE A 198 7.16 -21.07 1.98
CA ILE A 198 6.94 -21.30 3.42
C ILE A 198 6.20 -20.12 4.08
N GLU A 199 6.51 -18.89 3.68
CA GLU A 199 5.88 -17.69 4.22
C GLU A 199 4.48 -17.50 3.66
N ILE A 200 4.29 -17.77 2.37
CA ILE A 200 2.98 -17.80 1.71
C ILE A 200 2.06 -18.81 2.41
N ASP A 201 2.57 -20.02 2.68
CA ASP A 201 1.81 -21.05 3.39
C ASP A 201 1.44 -20.64 4.82
N ARG A 202 2.33 -19.94 5.54
CA ARG A 202 2.03 -19.41 6.89
C ARG A 202 0.93 -18.36 6.85
N VAL A 203 0.95 -17.45 5.88
CA VAL A 203 -0.11 -16.45 5.72
C VAL A 203 -1.45 -17.10 5.38
N ASN A 204 -1.46 -18.06 4.45
CA ASN A 204 -2.66 -18.82 4.09
C ASN A 204 -3.20 -19.62 5.28
N MET A 205 -2.32 -20.16 6.12
CA MET A 205 -2.68 -20.88 7.33
C MET A 205 -3.31 -19.96 8.39
N LEU A 206 -2.75 -18.75 8.56
CA LEU A 206 -3.33 -17.69 9.41
C LEU A 206 -4.73 -17.31 8.94
N LEU A 207 -4.90 -17.03 7.65
CA LEU A 207 -6.20 -16.68 7.06
C LEU A 207 -7.22 -17.79 7.23
N SER A 208 -6.85 -19.02 6.89
CA SER A 208 -7.72 -20.19 7.04
C SER A 208 -8.18 -20.31 8.49
N ALA A 209 -7.23 -20.36 9.43
CA ALA A 209 -7.51 -20.56 10.85
C ALA A 209 -8.32 -19.38 11.44
N GLY A 210 -7.93 -18.14 11.17
CA GLY A 210 -8.58 -16.97 11.74
C GLY A 210 -9.96 -16.68 11.16
N ILE A 211 -10.22 -17.02 9.89
CA ILE A 211 -11.58 -16.95 9.31
C ILE A 211 -12.45 -18.09 9.86
N GLY A 212 -11.95 -19.33 9.83
CA GLY A 212 -12.73 -20.49 10.26
C GLY A 212 -13.07 -20.47 11.76
N TYR A 213 -12.14 -20.04 12.61
CA TYR A 213 -12.40 -19.82 14.05
C TYR A 213 -12.99 -18.43 14.36
N GLY A 214 -13.24 -17.59 13.36
CA GLY A 214 -13.81 -16.25 13.50
C GLY A 214 -15.04 -16.17 14.43
N PRO A 215 -16.02 -17.09 14.34
CA PRO A 215 -17.17 -17.12 15.24
C PRO A 215 -16.82 -17.25 16.73
N LEU A 216 -15.70 -17.91 17.07
CA LEU A 216 -15.24 -18.05 18.45
C LEU A 216 -14.25 -16.96 18.85
N ILE A 217 -13.43 -16.48 17.90
CA ILE A 217 -12.41 -15.46 18.18
C ILE A 217 -13.06 -14.07 18.32
N TYR A 218 -13.91 -13.67 17.37
CA TYR A 218 -14.42 -12.29 17.26
C TYR A 218 -15.88 -12.14 17.71
N ASP A 219 -16.75 -13.12 17.42
CA ASP A 219 -18.18 -12.98 17.73
C ASP A 219 -18.52 -13.36 19.18
N LEU A 220 -17.74 -14.25 19.80
CA LEU A 220 -17.99 -14.75 21.15
C LEU A 220 -17.56 -13.73 22.22
N LYS A 221 -18.55 -13.00 22.75
CA LYS A 221 -18.36 -11.98 23.80
C LYS A 221 -18.10 -12.60 25.17
N GLN A 222 -17.56 -11.79 26.08
CA GLN A 222 -17.22 -12.23 27.44
C GLN A 222 -18.45 -12.54 28.31
N ASP A 223 -19.61 -11.93 28.02
CA ASP A 223 -20.89 -12.17 28.69
C ASP A 223 -21.70 -13.34 28.08
N ALA A 224 -21.17 -14.02 27.06
CA ALA A 224 -21.84 -15.13 26.40
C ALA A 224 -22.07 -16.31 27.36
N GLY A 225 -23.27 -16.91 27.30
CA GLY A 225 -23.63 -18.12 28.01
C GLY A 225 -23.47 -19.38 27.16
N PHE A 226 -23.99 -20.49 27.68
CA PHE A 226 -23.99 -21.77 26.99
C PHE A 226 -24.67 -21.73 25.60
N PRO A 227 -25.87 -21.13 25.41
CA PRO A 227 -26.52 -21.10 24.11
C PRO A 227 -25.72 -20.36 23.03
N GLU A 228 -25.17 -19.18 23.37
CA GLU A 228 -24.38 -18.37 22.44
C GLU A 228 -23.08 -19.08 22.05
N MET A 229 -22.43 -19.75 23.02
CA MET A 229 -21.24 -20.54 22.75
C MET A 229 -21.54 -21.70 21.78
N MET A 230 -22.64 -22.41 21.98
CA MET A 230 -23.02 -23.52 21.10
C MET A 230 -23.41 -23.04 19.71
N GLN A 231 -24.02 -21.86 19.59
CA GLN A 231 -24.27 -21.23 18.29
C GLN A 231 -22.95 -20.90 17.56
N ALA A 232 -21.94 -20.40 18.27
CA ALA A 232 -20.62 -20.15 17.69
C ALA A 232 -19.90 -21.45 17.28
N ALA A 233 -20.01 -22.52 18.09
CA ALA A 233 -19.49 -23.84 17.74
C ALA A 233 -20.16 -24.42 16.48
N LYS A 234 -21.48 -24.24 16.33
CA LYS A 234 -22.23 -24.67 15.13
C LYS A 234 -21.82 -23.87 13.88
N ARG A 235 -21.46 -22.59 14.03
CA ARG A 235 -20.87 -21.81 12.92
C ARG A 235 -19.48 -22.34 12.57
N LEU A 236 -18.63 -22.64 13.56
CA LEU A 236 -17.32 -23.25 13.33
C LEU A 236 -17.44 -24.58 12.56
N GLU A 237 -18.43 -25.40 12.87
CA GLU A 237 -18.69 -26.66 12.18
C GLU A 237 -18.88 -26.50 10.66
N THR A 238 -19.55 -25.43 10.23
CA THR A 238 -19.69 -25.13 8.79
C THR A 238 -18.35 -24.89 8.09
N TYR A 239 -17.35 -24.35 8.79
CA TYR A 239 -15.99 -24.19 8.26
C TYR A 239 -15.18 -25.48 8.34
N LEU A 240 -15.37 -26.28 9.39
CA LEU A 240 -14.71 -27.58 9.54
C LEU A 240 -15.13 -28.59 8.45
N THR A 241 -16.38 -28.54 7.99
CA THR A 241 -16.82 -29.37 6.86
C THR A 241 -16.12 -29.02 5.55
N GLN A 242 -15.67 -27.77 5.38
CA GLN A 242 -14.92 -27.33 4.20
C GLN A 242 -13.42 -27.60 4.35
N ASP A 243 -12.88 -27.43 5.55
CA ASP A 243 -11.46 -27.66 5.87
C ASP A 243 -11.30 -28.49 7.17
N PRO A 244 -11.19 -29.83 7.05
CA PRO A 244 -10.99 -30.70 8.20
C PRO A 244 -9.68 -30.46 8.96
N ASN A 245 -8.68 -29.83 8.32
CA ASN A 245 -7.37 -29.58 8.92
C ASN A 245 -7.31 -28.26 9.70
N LEU A 246 -8.41 -27.52 9.79
CA LEU A 246 -8.49 -26.23 10.49
C LEU A 246 -7.97 -26.28 11.94
N PRO A 247 -8.27 -27.31 12.78
CA PRO A 247 -7.72 -27.40 14.13
C PRO A 247 -6.19 -27.55 14.16
N LYS A 248 -5.62 -28.23 13.16
CA LYS A 248 -4.17 -28.36 13.02
C LYS A 248 -3.55 -27.02 12.62
N LYS A 249 -4.14 -26.33 11.63
CA LYS A 249 -3.70 -25.00 11.17
C LYS A 249 -3.64 -23.98 12.30
N LEU A 250 -4.64 -23.97 13.20
CA LEU A 250 -4.64 -23.08 14.37
C LEU A 250 -3.49 -23.39 15.34
N ARG A 251 -3.25 -24.68 15.63
CA ARG A 251 -2.16 -25.11 16.52
C ARG A 251 -0.79 -24.80 15.91
N ASP A 252 -0.63 -25.00 14.60
CA ASP A 252 0.61 -24.72 13.90
C ASP A 252 0.89 -23.22 13.87
N MET A 253 -0.13 -22.37 13.63
CA MET A 253 0.05 -20.91 13.73
C MET A 253 0.38 -20.44 15.14
N LYS A 254 -0.10 -21.12 16.18
CA LYS A 254 0.30 -20.82 17.56
C LYS A 254 1.81 -21.05 17.74
N ASN A 255 2.38 -22.09 17.12
CA ASN A 255 3.83 -22.32 17.16
C ASN A 255 4.60 -21.24 16.38
N HIS A 256 3.98 -20.65 15.35
CA HIS A 256 4.52 -19.52 14.59
C HIS A 256 4.16 -18.13 15.15
N LEU A 257 3.65 -18.05 16.39
CA LEU A 257 3.28 -16.77 17.00
C LEU A 257 4.44 -15.78 17.11
N ALA A 258 5.67 -16.27 17.29
CA ALA A 258 6.87 -15.41 17.33
C ALA A 258 7.12 -14.72 15.98
N TRP A 259 6.93 -15.46 14.87
CA TRP A 259 7.01 -14.90 13.52
C TRP A 259 5.91 -13.86 13.29
N LEU A 260 4.67 -14.15 13.69
CA LEU A 260 3.54 -13.21 13.63
C LEU A 260 3.82 -11.89 14.36
N LYS A 261 4.37 -11.96 15.58
CA LYS A 261 4.76 -10.78 16.35
C LYS A 261 5.86 -9.99 15.67
N HIS A 262 6.87 -10.67 15.12
CA HIS A 262 7.95 -10.03 14.39
C HIS A 262 7.45 -9.31 13.12
N VAL A 263 6.54 -9.95 12.37
CA VAL A 263 5.85 -9.35 11.23
C VAL A 263 5.08 -8.10 11.68
N GLN A 264 4.31 -8.19 12.76
CA GLN A 264 3.57 -7.06 13.33
C GLN A 264 4.47 -5.90 13.80
N GLU A 265 5.57 -6.19 14.48
CA GLU A 265 6.54 -5.19 14.94
C GLU A 265 7.26 -4.54 13.75
N SER A 266 7.59 -5.33 12.73
CA SER A 266 8.11 -4.85 11.46
C SER A 266 7.10 -3.95 10.78
N HIS A 267 5.80 -4.28 10.80
CA HIS A 267 4.74 -3.41 10.28
C HIS A 267 4.62 -2.10 11.04
N GLY A 268 4.57 -2.10 12.37
CA GLY A 268 4.49 -0.85 13.15
C GLY A 268 5.69 0.08 12.91
N SER A 269 6.86 -0.48 12.58
CA SER A 269 8.05 0.27 12.15
C SER A 269 7.97 0.71 10.69
N VAL A 270 7.47 -0.14 9.79
CA VAL A 270 7.33 0.12 8.35
C VAL A 270 6.22 1.14 8.07
N GLU A 271 5.13 1.16 8.84
CA GLU A 271 4.05 2.15 8.73
C GLU A 271 4.55 3.55 9.05
N LYS A 272 5.21 3.70 10.21
CA LYS A 272 5.85 4.96 10.60
C LYS A 272 6.98 5.36 9.66
N SER A 273 7.78 4.39 9.20
CA SER A 273 8.88 4.65 8.26
C SER A 273 8.39 5.01 6.86
N SER A 274 7.35 4.37 6.34
CA SER A 274 6.84 4.62 4.98
C SER A 274 6.07 5.93 4.93
N LEU A 275 5.25 6.22 5.94
CA LEU A 275 4.56 7.51 6.04
C LEU A 275 5.56 8.65 6.22
N SER A 276 6.54 8.51 7.13
CA SER A 276 7.61 9.50 7.29
C SER A 276 8.46 9.66 6.03
N GLN A 277 8.65 8.59 5.26
CA GLN A 277 9.33 8.65 3.97
C GLN A 277 8.49 9.40 2.93
N ALA A 278 7.17 9.19 2.86
CA ALA A 278 6.27 9.95 2.00
C ALA A 278 6.27 11.44 2.35
N GLU A 279 6.17 11.77 3.64
CA GLU A 279 6.27 13.14 4.18
C GLU A 279 7.61 13.77 3.80
N ALA A 280 8.71 13.05 3.97
CA ALA A 280 10.04 13.52 3.58
C ALA A 280 10.13 13.80 2.07
N ILE A 281 9.61 12.90 1.23
CA ILE A 281 9.58 13.10 -0.22
C ILE A 281 8.74 14.33 -0.58
N ASN A 282 7.54 14.46 -0.01
CA ASN A 282 6.67 15.61 -0.25
C ASN A 282 7.27 16.93 0.23
N ALA A 283 8.14 16.91 1.24
CA ALA A 283 8.75 18.11 1.81
C ALA A 283 10.07 18.52 1.11
N ARG A 284 10.87 17.57 0.61
CA ARG A 284 12.23 17.86 0.10
C ARG A 284 12.70 16.97 -1.04
N GLY A 285 11.81 16.15 -1.61
CA GLY A 285 12.11 15.33 -2.76
C GLY A 285 12.35 16.15 -4.03
N ILE A 286 13.25 15.66 -4.88
CA ILE A 286 13.57 16.24 -6.18
C ILE A 286 13.48 15.12 -7.21
N TYR A 287 12.46 15.16 -8.06
CA TYR A 287 12.36 14.22 -9.18
C TYR A 287 13.18 14.75 -10.35
N GLU A 288 13.98 13.87 -10.94
CA GLU A 288 14.79 14.15 -12.11
C GLU A 288 14.36 13.18 -13.22
N ILE A 289 13.95 13.76 -14.35
CA ILE A 289 13.41 13.04 -15.50
C ILE A 289 14.28 13.36 -16.72
N GLY A 290 14.75 12.34 -17.44
CA GLY A 290 15.60 12.47 -18.61
C GLY A 290 17.08 12.22 -18.30
N HIS A 291 17.96 12.94 -18.99
CA HIS A 291 19.42 12.86 -18.87
C HIS A 291 20.05 11.52 -19.32
N ILE A 292 19.65 11.04 -20.50
CA ILE A 292 20.29 9.91 -21.16
C ILE A 292 21.56 10.40 -21.88
N THR A 293 22.73 10.19 -21.27
CA THR A 293 24.02 10.70 -21.75
C THR A 293 24.57 9.91 -22.95
N GLN A 294 24.14 8.67 -23.17
CA GLN A 294 24.55 7.85 -24.32
C GLN A 294 23.36 7.04 -24.85
N PRO A 295 23.16 6.98 -26.18
CA PRO A 295 22.13 6.14 -26.77
C PRO A 295 22.56 4.68 -26.66
N LYS A 296 22.22 4.02 -25.55
CA LYS A 296 22.37 2.57 -25.39
C LYS A 296 20.96 1.97 -25.40
N ASP A 297 20.63 1.39 -26.55
CA ASP A 297 19.37 0.71 -26.88
C ASP A 297 18.10 1.57 -26.89
N LEU A 298 17.24 1.34 -27.90
CA LEU A 298 15.95 2.01 -28.08
C LEU A 298 14.88 1.61 -27.04
N GLN A 299 15.19 0.60 -26.20
CA GLN A 299 14.31 0.06 -25.17
C GLN A 299 14.80 0.40 -23.76
N GLU A 300 14.93 1.69 -23.48
CA GLU A 300 15.22 2.15 -22.11
C GLU A 300 14.01 1.91 -21.19
N PRO A 301 14.21 1.28 -20.02
CA PRO A 301 13.17 1.14 -19.01
C PRO A 301 12.92 2.47 -18.30
N LEU A 302 11.74 2.62 -17.70
CA LEU A 302 11.37 3.84 -16.98
C LEU A 302 12.30 4.15 -15.79
N ASP A 303 12.88 3.12 -15.16
CA ASP A 303 13.88 3.25 -14.09
C ASP A 303 15.18 3.96 -14.57
N ALA A 304 15.48 3.96 -15.87
CA ALA A 304 16.69 4.59 -16.42
C ALA A 304 16.53 6.11 -16.64
N VAL A 305 15.28 6.59 -16.70
CA VAL A 305 14.95 7.99 -17.05
C VAL A 305 14.28 8.75 -15.94
N VAL A 306 13.85 8.10 -14.86
CA VAL A 306 13.21 8.75 -13.72
C VAL A 306 13.95 8.35 -12.46
N THR A 307 14.47 9.34 -11.75
CA THR A 307 15.07 9.16 -10.44
C THR A 307 14.50 10.18 -9.47
N LEU A 308 14.51 9.86 -8.18
CA LEU A 308 14.16 10.80 -7.12
C LEU A 308 15.35 10.92 -6.17
N ARG A 309 15.80 12.15 -5.97
CA ARG A 309 16.82 12.50 -4.99
C ARG A 309 16.15 13.09 -3.76
N LEU A 310 16.58 12.65 -2.58
CA LEU A 310 16.10 13.15 -1.30
C LEU A 310 17.27 13.68 -0.50
N SER A 311 17.34 15.00 -0.38
CA SER A 311 18.37 15.67 0.42
C SER A 311 18.08 15.49 1.91
N GLN A 312 19.12 15.23 2.71
CA GLN A 312 19.02 15.25 4.18
C GLN A 312 19.32 16.68 4.67
N ALA A 313 18.67 17.11 5.75
CA ALA A 313 18.82 18.46 6.25
C ALA A 313 20.25 18.74 6.75
N GLU A 314 20.75 19.93 6.42
CA GLU A 314 21.91 20.69 6.97
C GLU A 314 22.79 19.93 7.98
N ASP A 315 23.84 19.23 7.49
CA ASP A 315 25.17 19.06 8.12
C ASP A 315 25.99 17.86 7.57
N ASP A 316 25.42 16.98 6.73
CA ASP A 316 26.16 15.87 6.10
C ASP A 316 26.19 16.03 4.56
N ASP A 317 27.33 16.48 4.05
CA ASP A 317 27.54 16.92 2.66
C ASP A 317 27.81 15.77 1.65
N ASP A 318 27.44 14.50 1.94
CA ASP A 318 27.86 13.38 1.06
C ASP A 318 26.96 12.13 0.98
N ASP A 319 25.65 12.18 1.29
CA ASP A 319 24.78 11.01 1.04
C ASP A 319 23.31 11.38 0.75
N ASP A 320 23.09 12.03 -0.40
CA ASP A 320 21.76 12.18 -0.99
C ASP A 320 21.16 10.78 -1.26
N ARG A 321 19.98 10.50 -0.71
CA ARG A 321 19.31 9.22 -0.96
C ARG A 321 18.64 9.23 -2.32
N HIS A 322 19.01 8.26 -3.15
CA HIS A 322 18.44 8.09 -4.49
C HIS A 322 17.41 6.96 -4.49
N TYR A 323 16.25 7.22 -5.09
CA TYR A 323 15.16 6.26 -5.24
C TYR A 323 14.89 6.01 -6.73
N SER A 324 14.90 4.72 -7.12
CA SER A 324 14.41 4.27 -8.42
C SER A 324 12.88 4.26 -8.48
N VAL A 325 12.32 4.16 -9.69
CA VAL A 325 10.86 4.00 -9.89
C VAL A 325 10.36 2.72 -9.23
N SER A 326 11.13 1.62 -9.29
CA SER A 326 10.83 0.38 -8.56
C SER A 326 10.69 0.59 -7.05
N ASN A 327 11.63 1.29 -6.41
CA ASN A 327 11.57 1.60 -4.98
C ASN A 327 10.33 2.43 -4.63
N LEU A 328 10.00 3.42 -5.46
CA LEU A 328 8.84 4.30 -5.26
C LEU A 328 7.51 3.58 -5.50
N LYS A 329 7.44 2.62 -6.44
CA LYS A 329 6.27 1.74 -6.61
C LYS A 329 6.05 0.87 -5.38
N THR A 330 7.12 0.28 -4.82
CA THR A 330 7.02 -0.48 -3.57
C THR A 330 6.54 0.40 -2.41
N LEU A 331 7.04 1.64 -2.31
CA LEU A 331 6.58 2.61 -1.32
C LEU A 331 5.08 2.94 -1.52
N GLN A 332 4.67 3.20 -2.76
CA GLN A 332 3.26 3.43 -3.11
C GLN A 332 2.37 2.26 -2.69
N SER A 333 2.74 1.01 -3.01
CA SER A 333 1.99 -0.18 -2.60
C SER A 333 1.88 -0.32 -1.08
N LYS A 334 2.95 -0.03 -0.34
CA LYS A 334 2.93 0.00 1.13
C LYS A 334 1.95 1.06 1.65
N LEU A 335 2.02 2.29 1.13
CA LEU A 335 1.16 3.40 1.57
C LEU A 335 -0.32 3.18 1.26
N MET A 336 -0.65 2.59 0.11
CA MET A 336 -2.04 2.28 -0.26
C MET A 336 -2.73 1.30 0.70
N LEU A 337 -1.98 0.42 1.35
CA LEU A 337 -2.51 -0.49 2.37
C LEU A 337 -2.70 0.20 3.73
N ILE A 338 -1.78 1.11 4.07
CA ILE A 338 -1.81 1.86 5.34
C ILE A 338 -2.95 2.87 5.37
N ALA A 339 -3.17 3.57 4.25
CA ALA A 339 -4.24 4.58 4.12
C ALA A 339 -5.66 4.02 4.33
N GLY A 340 -5.84 2.68 4.25
CA GLY A 340 -7.10 2.01 4.58
C GLY A 340 -7.39 1.89 6.09
N THR A 341 -6.41 2.16 6.95
CA THR A 341 -6.47 1.85 8.40
C THR A 341 -6.37 3.06 9.33
N ALA A 342 -5.87 4.22 8.86
CA ALA A 342 -5.67 5.41 9.69
C ALA A 342 -6.03 6.72 8.98
N ASP A 343 -6.79 7.60 9.63
CA ASP A 343 -7.14 8.94 9.11
C ASP A 343 -5.96 9.93 9.13
N LYS A 344 -4.92 9.67 9.95
CA LYS A 344 -3.74 10.54 10.06
C LYS A 344 -2.74 10.22 8.94
N GLY A 345 -2.39 11.24 8.15
CA GLY A 345 -1.41 11.11 7.06
C GLY A 345 -1.99 10.79 5.68
N LYS A 346 -3.32 10.71 5.56
CA LYS A 346 -3.99 10.42 4.28
C LYS A 346 -3.67 11.45 3.19
N GLU A 347 -3.64 12.74 3.55
CA GLU A 347 -3.31 13.84 2.62
C GLU A 347 -1.88 13.72 2.08
N GLU A 348 -0.92 13.34 2.93
CA GLU A 348 0.48 13.12 2.53
C GLU A 348 0.61 11.93 1.58
N VAL A 349 -0.13 10.85 1.83
CA VAL A 349 -0.18 9.69 0.93
C VAL A 349 -0.81 10.07 -0.41
N GLU A 350 -1.94 10.78 -0.41
CA GLU A 350 -2.65 11.20 -1.62
C GLU A 350 -1.77 12.11 -2.47
N LYS A 351 -1.13 13.11 -1.86
CA LYS A 351 -0.19 14.01 -2.54
C LYS A 351 0.99 13.26 -3.15
N PHE A 352 1.64 12.36 -2.39
CA PHE A 352 2.74 11.54 -2.91
C PHE A 352 2.28 10.71 -4.13
N VAL A 353 1.13 10.05 -4.02
CA VAL A 353 0.56 9.21 -5.08
C VAL A 353 0.26 10.01 -6.33
N GLU A 354 -0.36 11.19 -6.21
CA GLU A 354 -0.71 12.04 -7.35
C GLU A 354 0.54 12.57 -8.08
N VAL A 355 1.51 13.10 -7.33
CA VAL A 355 2.77 13.59 -7.90
C VAL A 355 3.52 12.44 -8.57
N PHE A 356 3.67 11.30 -7.89
CA PHE A 356 4.39 10.16 -8.44
C PHE A 356 3.72 9.60 -9.70
N ASN A 357 2.40 9.46 -9.72
CA ASN A 357 1.67 9.04 -10.91
C ASN A 357 1.85 10.02 -12.08
N GLY A 358 1.87 11.32 -11.79
CA GLY A 358 2.17 12.36 -12.77
C GLY A 358 3.58 12.23 -13.35
N VAL A 359 4.59 11.99 -12.51
CA VAL A 359 5.98 11.74 -12.91
C VAL A 359 6.10 10.49 -13.79
N ILE A 360 5.44 9.39 -13.42
CA ILE A 360 5.42 8.15 -14.21
C ILE A 360 4.81 8.38 -15.58
N ARG A 361 3.69 9.12 -15.64
CA ARG A 361 3.05 9.50 -16.91
C ARG A 361 3.99 10.33 -17.78
N LEU A 362 4.64 11.34 -17.19
CA LEU A 362 5.59 12.21 -17.86
C LEU A 362 6.79 11.44 -18.44
N GLY A 363 7.42 10.57 -17.64
CA GLY A 363 8.54 9.74 -18.08
C GLY A 363 8.16 8.76 -19.20
N ASN A 364 6.95 8.19 -19.17
CA ASN A 364 6.47 7.33 -20.25
C ASN A 364 6.25 8.09 -21.56
N VAL A 365 5.70 9.31 -21.49
CA VAL A 365 5.48 10.15 -22.69
C VAL A 365 6.82 10.60 -23.28
N TYR A 366 7.77 10.98 -22.43
CA TYR A 366 9.15 11.26 -22.85
C TYR A 366 9.80 10.09 -23.58
N LEU A 367 9.75 8.87 -23.01
CA LEU A 367 10.27 7.67 -23.66
C LEU A 367 9.60 7.40 -25.01
N ARG A 368 8.28 7.63 -25.12
CA ARG A 368 7.56 7.49 -26.40
C ARG A 368 8.03 8.51 -27.41
N LEU A 369 8.17 9.78 -27.04
CA LEU A 369 8.68 10.85 -27.90
C LEU A 369 10.06 10.52 -28.46
N ARG A 370 10.97 9.98 -27.63
CA ARG A 370 12.28 9.50 -28.08
C ARG A 370 12.20 8.32 -29.03
N ARG A 371 11.38 7.31 -28.71
CA ARG A 371 11.17 6.14 -29.60
C ARG A 371 10.57 6.54 -30.95
N THR A 372 9.74 7.58 -30.98
CA THR A 372 9.18 8.14 -32.21
C THR A 372 10.13 9.08 -32.96
N GLY A 373 11.34 9.31 -32.44
CA GLY A 373 12.40 10.02 -33.15
C GLY A 373 12.35 11.54 -33.10
N SER A 374 11.64 12.12 -32.13
CA SER A 374 11.56 13.58 -32.00
C SER A 374 12.90 14.17 -31.53
N VAL A 375 13.52 15.01 -32.37
CA VAL A 375 14.84 15.65 -32.11
C VAL A 375 14.79 16.52 -30.85
N LEU A 376 13.68 17.25 -30.68
CA LEU A 376 13.53 18.25 -29.63
C LEU A 376 13.70 17.64 -28.22
N PHE A 377 13.35 16.36 -28.06
CA PHE A 377 13.41 15.66 -26.79
C PHE A 377 14.67 14.80 -26.62
N ASP A 378 15.67 14.92 -27.51
CA ASP A 378 16.88 14.10 -27.41
C ASP A 378 17.73 14.41 -26.18
N ARG A 379 17.81 15.68 -25.78
CA ARG A 379 18.55 16.17 -24.60
C ARG A 379 17.65 16.77 -23.53
N TRP A 380 16.35 16.51 -23.63
CA TRP A 380 15.37 17.07 -22.71
C TRP A 380 15.56 16.51 -21.30
N THR A 381 15.54 17.41 -20.31
CA THR A 381 15.58 17.10 -18.89
C THR A 381 14.51 17.90 -18.16
N CYS A 382 13.97 17.31 -17.10
CA CYS A 382 13.00 17.96 -16.23
C CYS A 382 13.31 17.67 -14.77
N ILE A 383 13.35 18.72 -13.96
CA ILE A 383 13.55 18.66 -12.52
C ILE A 383 12.30 19.18 -11.84
N LEU A 384 11.71 18.39 -10.94
CA LEU A 384 10.51 18.75 -10.18
C LEU A 384 10.85 18.80 -8.69
N PHE A 385 10.50 19.91 -8.05
CA PHE A 385 10.77 20.14 -6.63
C PHE A 385 9.50 19.92 -5.81
N CYS A 386 9.51 18.93 -4.92
CA CYS A 386 8.39 18.62 -4.03
C CYS A 386 8.18 19.66 -2.93
N ASP A 387 9.25 20.34 -2.51
CA ASP A 387 9.26 21.32 -1.44
C ASP A 387 8.15 22.39 -1.61
N PRO A 388 7.19 22.48 -0.66
CA PRO A 388 6.14 23.48 -0.67
C PRO A 388 6.65 24.93 -0.66
N GLN A 389 7.81 25.22 -0.06
CA GLN A 389 8.34 26.58 0.09
C GLN A 389 9.02 27.11 -1.18
N LYS A 390 9.46 26.24 -2.09
CA LYS A 390 10.05 26.67 -3.37
C LYS A 390 9.01 27.30 -4.29
N LYS A 391 9.25 28.51 -4.79
CA LYS A 391 8.34 29.18 -5.74
C LYS A 391 8.29 28.50 -7.11
N VAL A 392 9.44 28.03 -7.60
CA VAL A 392 9.54 27.28 -8.87
C VAL A 392 9.43 25.79 -8.58
N LYS A 393 8.34 25.16 -9.04
CA LYS A 393 8.07 23.74 -8.83
C LYS A 393 8.65 22.82 -9.90
N ALA A 394 8.91 23.34 -11.10
CA ALA A 394 9.43 22.58 -12.22
C ALA A 394 10.49 23.39 -12.98
N ARG A 395 11.53 22.72 -13.47
CA ARG A 395 12.53 23.26 -14.41
C ARG A 395 12.67 22.31 -15.57
N ILE A 396 12.70 22.85 -16.78
CA ILE A 396 12.78 22.08 -18.02
C ILE A 396 13.90 22.66 -18.89
N ASP A 397 14.80 21.80 -19.32
CA ASP A 397 15.87 22.15 -20.25
C ASP A 397 15.81 21.23 -21.48
N PHE A 398 15.94 21.79 -22.67
CA PHE A 398 15.96 21.05 -23.93
C PHE A 398 17.38 20.72 -24.41
N GLY A 399 18.43 21.28 -23.77
CA GLY A 399 19.83 20.90 -24.01
C GLY A 399 20.46 21.50 -25.28
N PHE A 400 19.91 22.60 -25.77
CA PHE A 400 20.37 23.36 -26.95
C PHE A 400 21.00 24.73 -26.58
N GLY A 401 21.39 24.94 -25.31
CA GLY A 401 21.89 26.25 -24.85
C GLY A 401 20.80 27.33 -24.70
N SER A 402 19.53 26.95 -24.87
CA SER A 402 18.37 27.81 -24.61
C SER A 402 18.13 28.01 -23.10
N SER A 403 17.60 29.17 -22.72
CA SER A 403 17.16 29.45 -21.35
C SER A 403 16.20 28.38 -20.82
N THR A 404 16.49 27.84 -19.63
CA THR A 404 15.67 26.83 -18.94
C THR A 404 14.26 27.36 -18.69
N LEU A 405 13.23 26.59 -19.04
CA LEU A 405 11.85 26.96 -18.72
C LEU A 405 11.55 26.65 -17.25
N ALA A 406 11.04 27.64 -16.53
CA ALA A 406 10.59 27.49 -15.15
C ALA A 406 9.06 27.38 -15.07
N GLY A 407 8.56 26.46 -14.25
CA GLY A 407 7.14 26.31 -13.94
C GLY A 407 6.59 27.49 -13.13
N THR A 408 5.27 27.60 -13.03
CA THR A 408 4.61 28.72 -12.33
C THR A 408 4.55 28.52 -10.80
N GLU A 409 4.05 29.51 -10.05
CA GLU A 409 3.82 29.42 -8.59
C GLU A 409 2.66 28.49 -8.18
N LYS A 410 2.09 27.73 -9.13
CA LYS A 410 0.99 26.79 -8.84
C LYS A 410 1.48 25.57 -8.06
N ASP A 411 0.54 24.86 -7.46
CA ASP A 411 0.82 23.61 -6.77
C ASP A 411 1.47 22.57 -7.70
N LEU A 412 2.40 21.78 -7.14
CA LEU A 412 3.19 20.81 -7.91
C LEU A 412 2.31 19.78 -8.63
N VAL A 413 1.22 19.32 -8.02
CA VAL A 413 0.31 18.35 -8.67
C VAL A 413 -0.25 18.93 -9.96
N THR A 414 -0.63 20.22 -9.92
CA THR A 414 -1.18 20.93 -11.08
C THR A 414 -0.11 21.12 -12.16
N GLU A 415 1.10 21.51 -11.78
CA GLU A 415 2.23 21.69 -12.70
C GLU A 415 2.59 20.38 -13.41
N VAL A 416 2.78 19.29 -12.65
CA VAL A 416 3.10 17.97 -13.22
C VAL A 416 1.98 17.48 -14.13
N THR A 417 0.71 17.69 -13.75
CA THR A 417 -0.44 17.31 -14.58
C THR A 417 -0.50 18.09 -15.89
N ASN A 418 -0.26 19.41 -15.85
CA ASN A 418 -0.26 20.25 -17.04
C ASN A 418 0.93 19.91 -17.95
N LEU A 419 2.10 19.68 -17.38
CA LEU A 419 3.29 19.29 -18.13
C LEU A 419 3.10 17.93 -18.81
N ALA A 420 2.53 16.95 -18.11
CA ALA A 420 2.21 15.65 -18.69
C ALA A 420 1.22 15.80 -19.87
N LYS A 421 0.16 16.60 -19.72
CA LYS A 421 -0.79 16.89 -20.81
C LYS A 421 -0.12 17.57 -21.99
N PHE A 422 0.75 18.56 -21.73
CA PHE A 422 1.49 19.26 -22.77
C PHE A 422 2.38 18.30 -23.56
N MET A 423 3.17 17.47 -22.88
CA MET A 423 4.01 16.48 -23.57
C MET A 423 3.21 15.45 -24.36
N GLU A 424 2.02 15.08 -23.89
CA GLU A 424 1.12 14.20 -24.65
C GLU A 424 0.60 14.87 -25.92
N SER A 425 0.22 16.14 -25.85
CA SER A 425 -0.16 16.92 -27.05
C SER A 425 1.02 17.08 -28.02
N CYS A 426 2.25 17.27 -27.51
CA CYS A 426 3.44 17.26 -28.36
C CYS A 426 3.64 15.90 -29.05
N LEU A 427 3.40 14.80 -28.34
CA LEU A 427 3.49 13.45 -28.91
C LEU A 427 2.42 13.21 -29.97
N GLU A 428 1.18 13.61 -29.71
CA GLU A 428 0.08 13.51 -30.68
C GLU A 428 0.40 14.31 -31.94
N GLY A 429 0.78 15.58 -31.80
CA GLY A 429 1.17 16.43 -32.93
C GLY A 429 2.39 15.90 -33.69
N TRP A 430 3.37 15.32 -32.99
CA TRP A 430 4.53 14.69 -33.63
C TRP A 430 4.13 13.47 -34.46
N LEU A 431 3.26 12.61 -33.91
CA LEU A 431 2.75 11.44 -34.64
C LEU A 431 1.96 11.85 -35.88
N GLU A 432 1.06 12.83 -35.75
CA GLU A 432 0.31 13.38 -36.90
C GLU A 432 1.24 13.96 -37.96
N PHE A 433 2.29 14.69 -37.56
CA PHE A 433 3.29 15.23 -38.47
C PHE A 433 4.07 14.12 -39.19
N VAL A 434 4.52 13.10 -38.47
CA VAL A 434 5.23 11.94 -39.04
C VAL A 434 4.33 11.21 -40.03
N ASP A 435 3.07 10.97 -39.67
CA ASP A 435 2.10 10.31 -40.55
C ASP A 435 1.82 11.13 -41.81
N PHE A 436 1.66 12.45 -41.66
CA PHE A 436 1.51 13.38 -42.78
C PHE A 436 2.74 13.32 -43.71
N LYS A 437 3.95 13.44 -43.17
CA LYS A 437 5.19 13.39 -43.97
C LYS A 437 5.40 12.04 -44.64
N ARG A 438 5.01 10.93 -44.00
CA ARG A 438 4.99 9.58 -44.60
C ARG A 438 3.96 9.44 -45.73
N GLY A 439 2.86 10.20 -45.69
CA GLY A 439 1.89 10.28 -46.76
C GLY A 439 2.39 11.09 -47.97
N VAL A 440 3.14 12.17 -47.72
CA VAL A 440 3.73 13.02 -48.77
C VAL A 440 4.96 12.36 -49.42
N HIS A 441 5.76 11.62 -48.65
CA HIS A 441 6.98 10.97 -49.11
C HIS A 441 6.89 9.44 -48.92
N PRO A 442 6.34 8.69 -49.90
CA PRO A 442 6.15 7.24 -49.80
C PRO A 442 7.44 6.46 -49.56
N GLU A 443 8.58 7.00 -49.98
CA GLU A 443 9.91 6.39 -49.82
C GLU A 443 10.29 6.21 -48.35
N LEU A 444 9.78 7.06 -47.46
CA LEU A 444 9.97 6.93 -46.01
C LEU A 444 9.27 5.67 -45.44
N ASN A 445 8.28 5.13 -46.13
CA ASN A 445 7.54 3.93 -45.69
C ASN A 445 8.33 2.63 -45.88
N ASN A 446 9.48 2.69 -46.56
CA ASN A 446 10.43 1.58 -46.60
C ASN A 446 11.18 1.40 -45.27
N PHE A 447 11.13 2.40 -44.38
CA PHE A 447 11.85 2.41 -43.11
C PHE A 447 10.91 2.50 -41.90
N THR A 448 11.24 1.75 -40.86
CA THR A 448 10.65 1.95 -39.53
C THR A 448 11.07 3.31 -38.96
N THR A 449 10.31 3.84 -37.99
CA THR A 449 10.67 5.11 -37.34
C THR A 449 12.05 5.07 -36.70
N GLU A 450 12.43 3.92 -36.11
CA GLU A 450 13.77 3.72 -35.55
C GLU A 450 14.86 3.77 -36.64
N GLN A 451 14.62 3.13 -37.78
CA GLN A 451 15.53 3.19 -38.93
C GLN A 451 15.67 4.62 -39.48
N ILE A 452 14.57 5.39 -39.52
CA ILE A 452 14.61 6.81 -39.92
C ILE A 452 15.47 7.64 -38.95
N VAL A 453 15.38 7.39 -37.64
CA VAL A 453 16.21 8.09 -36.64
C VAL A 453 17.69 7.77 -36.83
N VAL A 454 18.03 6.51 -37.08
CA VAL A 454 19.40 6.09 -37.39
C VAL A 454 19.87 6.75 -38.69
N LEU A 455 19.07 6.67 -39.76
CA LEU A 455 19.39 7.30 -41.04
C LEU A 455 19.58 8.81 -40.89
N ARG A 456 18.73 9.52 -40.14
CA ARG A 456 18.86 10.96 -39.87
C ARG A 456 20.23 11.29 -39.28
N ARG A 457 20.66 10.54 -38.25
CA ARG A 457 21.94 10.77 -37.57
C ARG A 457 23.11 10.51 -38.52
N GLU A 458 23.07 9.40 -39.25
CA GLU A 458 24.15 9.00 -40.14
C GLU A 458 24.25 9.91 -41.38
N LEU A 459 23.11 10.37 -41.90
CA LEU A 459 23.02 11.32 -43.00
C LEU A 459 23.50 12.73 -42.58
N ALA A 460 23.20 13.16 -41.35
CA ALA A 460 23.74 14.39 -40.79
C ALA A 460 25.28 14.35 -40.65
N ASN A 461 25.84 13.19 -40.27
CA ASN A 461 27.31 13.01 -40.25
C ASN A 461 27.92 13.19 -41.65
N VAL A 462 27.26 12.66 -42.70
CA VAL A 462 27.72 12.82 -44.10
C VAL A 462 27.69 14.27 -44.55
N LEU A 463 26.64 15.03 -44.16
CA LEU A 463 26.55 16.47 -44.41
C LEU A 463 27.70 17.25 -43.73
N ASN A 464 28.08 16.82 -42.52
CA ASN A 464 29.17 17.43 -41.76
C ASN A 464 30.58 16.95 -42.17
N GLY A 465 30.69 16.17 -43.25
CA GLY A 465 31.96 15.73 -43.83
C GLY A 465 32.49 14.39 -43.33
N ASP A 466 31.77 13.71 -42.43
CA ASP A 466 32.13 12.40 -41.91
C ASP A 466 31.67 11.24 -42.82
N ALA A 467 32.22 10.04 -42.60
CA ALA A 467 31.85 8.85 -43.35
C ALA A 467 30.54 8.23 -42.81
N ALA A 468 29.57 7.98 -43.70
CA ALA A 468 28.37 7.22 -43.35
C ALA A 468 28.74 5.81 -42.86
N SER A 469 28.07 5.29 -41.83
CA SER A 469 28.24 3.88 -41.44
C SER A 469 27.81 2.92 -42.55
N SER A 470 28.45 1.74 -42.60
CA SER A 470 28.09 0.67 -43.54
C SER A 470 26.65 0.17 -43.34
N GLN A 471 26.10 0.29 -42.13
CA GLN A 471 24.72 -0.08 -41.80
C GLN A 471 23.70 0.89 -42.43
N ALA A 472 24.00 2.19 -42.45
CA ALA A 472 23.14 3.18 -43.10
C ALA A 472 23.08 2.97 -44.62
N LEU A 473 24.22 2.66 -45.26
CA LEU A 473 24.27 2.37 -46.71
C LEU A 473 23.48 1.11 -47.08
N VAL A 474 23.53 0.07 -46.25
CA VAL A 474 22.73 -1.15 -46.45
C VAL A 474 21.23 -0.88 -46.32
N LEU A 475 20.81 0.01 -45.41
CA LEU A 475 19.40 0.42 -45.31
C LEU A 475 18.97 1.16 -46.59
N LEU A 476 19.80 2.06 -47.10
CA LEU A 476 19.51 2.87 -48.29
C LEU A 476 19.53 2.06 -49.61
N ASP A 477 20.08 0.84 -49.59
CA ASP A 477 20.03 -0.09 -50.74
C ASP A 477 18.60 -0.43 -51.17
N SER A 478 17.64 -0.35 -50.23
CA SER A 478 16.21 -0.53 -50.49
C SER A 478 15.59 0.56 -51.39
N ILE A 479 16.23 1.73 -51.48
CA ILE A 479 15.80 2.86 -52.32
C ILE A 479 16.62 2.88 -53.62
N LYS A 480 17.94 2.73 -53.51
CA LYS A 480 18.86 2.70 -54.66
C LYS A 480 19.81 1.52 -54.51
N THR A 481 19.74 0.58 -55.45
CA THR A 481 20.65 -0.57 -55.48
C THR A 481 22.09 -0.11 -55.63
N HIS A 482 22.99 -0.70 -54.83
CA HIS A 482 24.41 -0.34 -54.74
C HIS A 482 24.65 1.12 -54.32
N CYS A 483 23.85 1.65 -53.38
CA CYS A 483 24.03 2.99 -52.83
C CYS A 483 25.43 3.20 -52.23
N SER A 484 26.13 4.24 -52.69
CA SER A 484 27.46 4.63 -52.22
C SER A 484 27.44 6.01 -51.55
N VAL A 485 28.49 6.34 -50.80
CA VAL A 485 28.64 7.67 -50.16
C VAL A 485 28.64 8.81 -51.19
N ASN A 486 29.12 8.55 -52.41
CA ASN A 486 29.08 9.55 -53.48
C ASN A 486 27.65 9.82 -53.96
N ASP A 487 26.79 8.80 -53.98
CA ASP A 487 25.38 8.97 -54.32
C ASP A 487 24.65 9.80 -53.27
N LEU A 488 25.02 9.68 -51.99
CA LEU A 488 24.49 10.53 -50.92
C LEU A 488 24.94 11.98 -51.05
N LYS A 489 26.23 12.21 -51.35
CA LYS A 489 26.75 13.55 -51.61
C LYS A 489 26.10 14.21 -52.82
N GLU A 490 25.89 13.45 -53.90
CA GLU A 490 25.16 13.91 -55.07
C GLU A 490 23.71 14.24 -54.72
N ALA A 491 23.01 13.38 -53.98
CA ALA A 491 21.65 13.63 -53.51
C ALA A 491 21.56 14.90 -52.65
N PHE A 492 22.51 15.13 -51.72
CA PHE A 492 22.56 16.37 -50.94
C PHE A 492 22.86 17.59 -51.79
N SER A 493 23.69 17.47 -52.83
CA SER A 493 23.97 18.58 -53.76
C SER A 493 22.80 18.94 -54.67
N MET A 494 21.81 18.05 -54.80
CA MET A 494 20.56 18.28 -55.54
C MET A 494 19.44 18.85 -54.67
N ILE A 495 19.64 18.92 -53.35
CA ILE A 495 18.73 19.62 -52.45
C ILE A 495 19.18 21.07 -52.43
N ASP A 496 18.34 21.98 -52.95
CA ASP A 496 18.49 23.41 -52.72
C ASP A 496 18.24 23.67 -51.23
N LEU A 497 19.28 23.48 -50.42
CA LEU A 497 19.29 23.92 -49.03
C LEU A 497 19.45 25.44 -49.09
N ASP A 498 18.38 26.18 -48.80
CA ASP A 498 18.51 27.62 -48.60
C ASP A 498 19.54 27.94 -47.51
N ASP A 499 20.26 29.04 -47.69
CA ASP A 499 21.39 29.46 -46.82
C ASP A 499 21.04 29.49 -45.31
N GLU A 500 19.76 29.57 -44.92
CA GLU A 500 19.32 29.50 -43.51
C GLU A 500 19.43 28.10 -42.87
N MET A 501 19.41 27.00 -43.64
CA MET A 501 19.56 25.63 -43.09
C MET A 501 21.02 25.22 -42.90
N VAL A 502 21.96 25.90 -43.56
CA VAL A 502 23.40 25.60 -43.48
C VAL A 502 23.98 26.07 -42.13
N ASP A 503 23.51 27.21 -41.62
CA ASP A 503 23.89 27.73 -40.28
C ASP A 503 23.32 26.89 -39.13
N ALA A 504 22.20 26.18 -39.34
CA ALA A 504 21.60 25.32 -38.32
C ALA A 504 22.24 23.93 -38.20
N ILE A 505 23.04 23.50 -39.20
CA ILE A 505 23.62 22.15 -39.27
C ILE A 505 25.16 22.19 -39.17
N GLY A 506 25.80 23.30 -39.55
CA GLY A 506 27.23 23.55 -39.34
C GLY A 506 27.54 24.12 -37.96
N GLY A 507 28.04 23.28 -37.05
CA GLY A 507 28.52 23.72 -35.74
C GLY A 507 29.61 24.79 -35.83
N GLY A 508 29.67 25.62 -34.79
CA GLY A 508 30.69 26.64 -34.58
C GLY A 508 32.07 26.20 -35.08
N SER A 509 32.51 26.84 -36.15
CA SER A 509 33.91 26.97 -36.47
C SER A 509 34.24 28.45 -36.31
N PHE A 510 35.19 28.72 -35.43
CA PHE A 510 35.85 30.01 -35.30
C PHE A 510 36.36 30.42 -36.69
N GLU A 511 35.76 31.44 -37.30
CA GLU A 511 36.47 32.23 -38.30
C GLU A 511 37.50 33.07 -37.54
N GLU A 512 38.77 32.67 -37.62
CA GLU A 512 39.89 33.61 -37.52
C GLU A 512 39.73 34.64 -38.64
N LYS A 513 39.03 35.74 -38.34
CA LYS A 513 39.17 36.97 -39.12
C LYS A 513 40.46 37.65 -38.69
N SER A 514 41.40 37.62 -39.63
CA SER A 514 42.64 38.38 -39.67
C SER A 514 42.50 39.78 -39.05
N GLU A 515 43.33 40.04 -38.05
CA GLU A 515 43.73 41.36 -37.60
C GLU A 515 44.35 42.12 -38.78
N ASP A 516 43.68 43.15 -39.27
CA ASP A 516 44.28 44.42 -39.69
C ASP A 516 43.18 45.40 -40.12
N ASP A 517 42.66 46.13 -39.14
CA ASP A 517 42.56 47.61 -39.18
C ASP A 517 41.80 48.07 -37.93
N ALA A 518 42.55 48.43 -36.89
CA ALA A 518 42.01 49.26 -35.81
C ALA A 518 41.87 50.71 -36.31
N PRO A 519 40.85 51.43 -35.81
CA PRO A 519 41.23 52.49 -34.88
C PRO A 519 40.41 52.45 -33.58
N VAL A 520 41.12 52.13 -32.49
CA VAL A 520 41.25 52.89 -31.23
C VAL A 520 40.01 53.62 -30.65
N THR A 521 39.68 53.18 -29.42
CA THR A 521 38.97 53.85 -28.31
C THR A 521 37.47 54.15 -28.42
N GLY A 522 36.67 53.33 -27.75
CA GLY A 522 35.35 53.70 -27.22
C GLY A 522 35.10 52.91 -25.94
N ALA A 523 34.84 53.60 -24.83
CA ALA A 523 34.37 52.95 -23.61
C ALA A 523 33.10 52.15 -23.91
N LEU A 524 32.92 50.97 -23.28
CA LEU A 524 31.66 50.22 -23.33
C LEU A 524 30.51 51.17 -22.97
N ASP A 525 29.56 51.35 -23.90
CA ASP A 525 28.41 52.23 -23.72
C ASP A 525 27.49 51.61 -22.65
N ARG A 526 27.67 52.07 -21.41
CA ARG A 526 27.02 51.55 -20.21
C ARG A 526 25.50 51.73 -20.26
N GLU A 527 25.05 52.82 -20.89
CA GLU A 527 23.63 53.09 -21.14
C GLU A 527 23.03 52.15 -22.19
N ALA A 528 23.82 51.65 -23.16
CA ALA A 528 23.36 50.64 -24.11
C ALA A 528 23.24 49.25 -23.45
N LEU A 529 24.19 48.87 -22.59
CA LEU A 529 24.11 47.62 -21.80
C LEU A 529 22.90 47.59 -20.88
N LEU A 530 22.65 48.67 -20.12
CA LEU A 530 21.48 48.77 -19.26
C LEU A 530 20.17 48.63 -20.04
N ARG A 531 20.08 49.28 -21.21
CA ARG A 531 18.88 49.24 -22.05
C ARG A 531 18.60 47.84 -22.58
N GLU A 532 19.61 47.14 -23.06
CA GLU A 532 19.44 45.75 -23.52
C GLU A 532 19.13 44.80 -22.35
N LEU A 533 19.77 44.99 -21.20
CA LEU A 533 19.49 44.17 -20.01
C LEU A 533 18.03 44.32 -19.54
N HIS A 534 17.46 45.53 -19.60
CA HIS A 534 16.03 45.75 -19.33
C HIS A 534 15.10 45.19 -20.43
N ASN A 535 15.56 45.07 -21.68
CA ASN A 535 14.80 44.38 -22.73
C ASN A 535 14.75 42.87 -22.49
N PHE A 536 15.86 42.26 -22.06
CA PHE A 536 15.96 40.81 -21.80
C PHE A 536 15.32 40.39 -20.48
N VAL A 537 15.28 41.27 -19.47
CA VAL A 537 14.64 41.00 -18.17
C VAL A 537 13.55 42.05 -17.86
N PRO A 538 12.31 41.86 -18.36
CA PRO A 538 11.22 42.79 -18.10
C PRO A 538 10.84 42.79 -16.60
N ARG A 539 10.82 43.98 -15.97
CA ARG A 539 10.57 44.26 -14.53
C ARG A 539 11.79 44.19 -13.58
N LEU A 540 13.01 44.21 -14.12
CA LEU A 540 14.23 44.39 -13.33
C LEU A 540 14.27 45.81 -12.70
N SER A 541 14.74 45.93 -11.44
CA SER A 541 14.99 47.23 -10.79
C SER A 541 16.32 47.84 -11.27
N ASP A 542 16.38 49.17 -11.36
CA ASP A 542 17.58 49.89 -11.82
C ASP A 542 18.82 49.57 -10.95
N ASP A 543 18.62 49.44 -9.63
CA ASP A 543 19.66 49.05 -8.67
C ASP A 543 20.23 47.67 -8.97
N MET A 544 19.36 46.71 -9.32
CA MET A 544 19.80 45.35 -9.61
C MET A 544 20.50 45.24 -10.96
N ALA A 545 20.02 45.97 -11.96
CA ALA A 545 20.68 46.10 -13.25
C ALA A 545 22.08 46.70 -13.10
N GLU A 546 22.23 47.70 -12.22
CA GLU A 546 23.51 48.34 -11.96
C GLU A 546 24.47 47.45 -11.18
N ALA A 547 23.98 46.66 -10.21
CA ALA A 547 24.80 45.68 -9.49
C ALA A 547 25.32 44.57 -10.41
N ALA A 548 24.48 44.05 -11.31
CA ALA A 548 24.84 43.02 -12.28
C ALA A 548 25.96 43.48 -13.22
N LEU A 549 25.82 44.67 -13.82
CA LEU A 549 26.84 45.23 -14.70
C LEU A 549 28.14 45.61 -13.99
N LYS A 550 28.11 45.75 -12.65
CA LYS A 550 29.31 46.02 -11.84
C LYS A 550 30.12 44.75 -11.58
N VAL A 551 29.46 43.60 -11.49
CA VAL A 551 30.10 42.29 -11.32
C VAL A 551 30.60 41.74 -12.66
N SER A 552 29.87 41.99 -13.74
CA SER A 552 30.08 41.35 -15.05
C SER A 552 31.06 42.09 -16.00
N GLN A 553 31.99 42.89 -15.49
CA GLN A 553 32.89 43.74 -16.31
C GLN A 553 34.04 42.99 -17.00
N ARG A 554 33.78 41.83 -17.58
CA ARG A 554 34.77 41.08 -18.37
C ARG A 554 34.35 40.98 -19.82
N GLY A 555 35.30 41.29 -20.71
CA GLY A 555 35.19 40.96 -22.12
C GLY A 555 34.50 42.01 -22.99
N ASN A 556 33.90 41.53 -24.08
CA ASN A 556 33.16 42.34 -25.04
C ASN A 556 31.70 42.60 -24.59
N PHE A 557 30.96 43.43 -25.32
CA PHE A 557 29.59 43.85 -24.96
C PHE A 557 28.64 42.66 -24.72
N ASN A 558 28.70 41.62 -25.56
CA ASN A 558 27.81 40.47 -25.45
C ASN A 558 28.17 39.58 -24.26
N GLU A 559 29.47 39.36 -24.02
CA GLU A 559 29.94 38.59 -22.86
C GLU A 559 29.56 39.26 -21.53
N THR A 560 29.73 40.58 -21.43
CA THR A 560 29.30 41.35 -20.26
C THR A 560 27.78 41.34 -20.08
N LEU A 561 27.01 41.34 -21.17
CA LEU A 561 25.55 41.30 -21.13
C LEU A 561 25.04 39.92 -20.68
N ASP A 562 25.58 38.83 -21.22
CA ASP A 562 25.20 37.47 -20.86
C ASP A 562 25.55 37.16 -19.41
N GLU A 563 26.75 37.54 -18.95
CA GLU A 563 27.14 37.40 -17.54
C GLU A 563 26.23 38.23 -16.61
N ALA A 564 25.83 39.44 -17.04
CA ALA A 564 24.93 40.30 -16.25
C ALA A 564 23.49 39.75 -16.22
N ILE A 565 23.01 39.14 -17.30
CA ILE A 565 21.72 38.45 -17.36
C ILE A 565 21.74 37.24 -16.42
N ASP A 566 22.77 36.40 -16.49
CA ASP A 566 22.93 35.24 -15.61
C ASP A 566 23.03 35.67 -14.14
N TRP A 567 23.76 36.74 -13.85
CA TRP A 567 23.85 37.26 -12.49
C TRP A 567 22.50 37.79 -11.99
N CYS A 568 21.76 38.53 -12.81
CA CYS A 568 20.41 39.01 -12.50
C CYS A 568 19.44 37.87 -12.23
N ILE A 569 19.47 36.81 -13.05
CA ILE A 569 18.61 35.64 -12.89
C ILE A 569 18.94 34.89 -11.59
N ASN A 570 20.23 34.74 -11.28
CA ASN A 570 20.67 34.02 -10.09
C ASN A 570 20.39 34.79 -8.78
N ASN A 571 20.30 36.13 -8.83
CA ASN A 571 20.20 36.97 -7.64
C ASN A 571 18.90 37.80 -7.54
N TYR A 572 17.87 37.51 -8.36
CA TYR A 572 16.68 38.36 -8.61
C TYR A 572 15.87 38.82 -7.37
N ASN A 573 16.10 38.23 -6.19
CA ASN A 573 15.45 38.63 -4.93
C ASN A 573 16.46 38.77 -3.77
N ASN A 574 17.73 39.01 -4.07
CA ASN A 574 18.77 39.16 -3.06
C ASN A 574 19.10 40.64 -2.85
N ASP A 575 18.11 41.39 -2.35
CA ASP A 575 18.22 42.84 -2.15
C ASP A 575 19.38 43.21 -1.21
N GLU A 576 19.73 42.35 -0.25
CA GLU A 576 20.90 42.53 0.63
C GLU A 576 22.23 42.49 -0.15
N LEU A 577 22.38 41.54 -1.07
CA LEU A 577 23.61 41.36 -1.88
C LEU A 577 23.70 42.41 -2.99
N VAL A 578 22.56 42.84 -3.56
CA VAL A 578 22.47 44.00 -4.47
C VAL A 578 22.93 45.27 -3.75
N GLN A 579 22.44 45.52 -2.53
CA GLN A 579 22.86 46.68 -1.74
C GLN A 579 24.32 46.59 -1.27
N GLU A 580 24.85 45.40 -1.00
CA GLU A 580 26.27 45.18 -0.69
C GLU A 580 27.16 45.54 -1.89
N ILE A 581 26.83 45.08 -3.09
CA ILE A 581 27.58 45.34 -4.32
C ILE A 581 27.51 46.82 -4.73
N LEU A 582 26.34 47.44 -4.61
CA LEU A 582 26.18 48.87 -4.85
C LEU A 582 26.90 49.71 -3.78
N GLY A 583 26.85 49.26 -2.52
CA GLY A 583 27.45 49.89 -1.34
C GLY A 583 28.98 49.85 -1.26
N GLN A 584 29.66 49.02 -2.05
CA GLN A 584 31.14 49.02 -2.17
C GLN A 584 31.76 50.30 -2.79
N LYS A 585 31.00 51.39 -2.88
CA LYS A 585 31.46 52.67 -3.42
C LYS A 585 31.77 53.66 -2.30
N GLU A 586 32.75 53.37 -1.44
CA GLU A 586 33.48 54.39 -0.67
C GLU A 586 34.71 53.87 0.13
N GLU A 587 35.51 52.94 -0.39
CA GLU A 587 36.85 52.65 0.20
C GLU A 587 37.93 52.50 -0.87
N THR A 588 38.12 53.53 -1.70
CA THR A 588 39.45 53.86 -2.28
C THR A 588 39.43 55.32 -2.75
N THR A 589 39.31 56.26 -1.82
CA THR A 589 40.08 57.52 -1.81
C THR A 589 39.79 58.29 -0.52
N ASP A 590 40.88 58.49 0.23
CA ASP A 590 41.07 59.44 1.32
C ASP A 590 40.35 59.29 2.66
N ALA A 591 41.16 58.88 3.63
CA ALA A 591 40.99 59.07 5.06
C ALA A 591 40.70 60.53 5.47
N ARG A 592 39.64 60.74 6.26
CA ARG A 592 39.64 61.53 7.52
C ARG A 592 38.24 61.74 8.11
N GLY A 593 38.11 61.41 9.40
CA GLY A 593 37.18 62.06 10.35
C GLY A 593 35.80 61.39 10.45
N GLN A 594 35.57 60.54 11.44
CA GLN A 594 35.10 60.88 12.80
C GLN A 594 33.58 61.17 12.92
N ASP A 595 32.93 60.22 13.58
CA ASP A 595 32.05 60.37 14.74
C ASP A 595 30.59 60.86 14.60
N LEU A 596 29.71 59.97 15.11
CA LEU A 596 28.60 60.18 16.07
C LEU A 596 27.14 60.36 15.58
N THR A 597 26.27 59.60 16.28
CA THR A 597 24.85 59.85 16.67
C THR A 597 23.77 59.84 15.57
N GLU A 598 22.50 59.52 15.77
CA GLU A 598 21.63 58.81 16.73
C GLU A 598 20.24 58.77 16.03
N ALA A 599 19.34 57.90 16.51
CA ALA A 599 17.88 58.08 16.54
C ALA A 599 17.01 57.96 15.24
N SER A 600 16.20 56.88 15.20
CA SER A 600 14.77 56.91 14.83
C SER A 600 13.97 57.78 15.83
N PRO A 601 12.71 58.28 15.61
CA PRO A 601 11.62 57.57 14.94
C PRO A 601 10.48 58.41 14.25
N GLU A 602 9.53 57.68 13.65
CA GLU A 602 8.06 57.90 13.57
C GLU A 602 7.40 59.08 12.79
N ARG A 603 6.35 58.66 12.06
CA ARG A 603 4.97 59.23 11.90
C ARG A 603 4.56 60.02 10.62
N SER A 604 3.70 59.33 9.84
CA SER A 604 2.31 59.67 9.41
C SER A 604 1.95 61.02 8.77
N GLU A 605 1.30 60.96 7.59
CA GLU A 605 -0.04 61.51 7.22
C GLU A 605 -0.21 61.43 5.68
N GLU A 606 -1.14 60.62 5.16
CA GLU A 606 -2.50 60.98 4.66
C GLU A 606 -2.58 62.08 3.56
N HIS A 607 -2.93 61.69 2.32
CA HIS A 607 -4.12 62.19 1.60
C HIS A 607 -4.34 61.53 0.21
N ASP A 608 -5.40 60.72 0.16
CA ASP A 608 -6.59 60.78 -0.71
C ASP A 608 -6.56 60.89 -2.27
N ASN A 609 -7.29 59.91 -2.84
CA ASN A 609 -8.16 59.90 -4.04
C ASN A 609 -7.64 60.14 -5.48
N SER A 610 -7.68 59.07 -6.29
CA SER A 610 -8.39 59.10 -7.58
C SER A 610 -8.75 57.70 -8.10
N SER A 611 -10.03 57.48 -8.35
CA SER A 611 -10.62 56.33 -9.05
C SER A 611 -9.93 56.01 -10.37
N ARG A 612 -9.64 54.73 -10.62
CA ARG A 612 -9.76 54.11 -11.96
C ARG A 612 -9.89 52.59 -11.83
N ASN A 613 -10.93 52.07 -12.49
CA ASN A 613 -11.26 50.66 -12.64
C ASN A 613 -10.03 49.79 -12.91
N VAL A 614 -9.88 48.70 -12.16
CA VAL A 614 -9.00 47.58 -12.50
C VAL A 614 -9.80 46.61 -13.38
N PRO A 615 -9.47 46.44 -14.68
CA PRO A 615 -9.96 45.31 -15.43
C PRO A 615 -9.23 44.06 -14.94
N GLY A 616 -9.99 43.03 -14.55
CA GLY A 616 -9.46 41.70 -14.30
C GLY A 616 -8.75 41.16 -15.54
N LEU A 617 -7.55 40.61 -15.34
CA LEU A 617 -6.85 39.87 -16.37
C LEU A 617 -7.33 38.41 -16.36
N ALA A 618 -7.78 38.01 -17.55
CA ALA A 618 -8.36 36.72 -17.91
C ALA A 618 -7.32 35.58 -17.90
N PRO A 619 -7.76 34.31 -18.01
CA PRO A 619 -6.93 33.12 -17.81
C PRO A 619 -5.78 33.01 -18.81
N LEU A 620 -4.67 32.40 -18.36
CA LEU A 620 -3.60 31.89 -19.22
C LEU A 620 -4.13 30.76 -20.12
N THR A 621 -4.74 31.15 -21.24
CA THR A 621 -4.83 30.34 -22.46
C THR A 621 -4.06 30.97 -23.63
N ASN A 622 -3.37 32.09 -23.42
CA ASN A 622 -2.52 32.71 -24.45
C ASN A 622 -1.08 32.85 -23.94
N MET A 623 -0.30 31.79 -24.10
CA MET A 623 1.12 31.95 -24.43
C MET A 623 1.29 31.61 -25.91
N SER A 624 1.11 32.64 -26.73
CA SER A 624 1.34 32.66 -28.17
C SER A 624 2.84 32.74 -28.48
N SER A 625 3.61 31.70 -28.14
CA SER A 625 4.99 31.58 -28.68
C SER A 625 5.44 30.15 -29.00
N LEU A 626 4.86 29.11 -28.40
CA LEU A 626 5.19 27.72 -28.78
C LEU A 626 4.25 27.16 -29.85
N SER A 627 2.98 27.55 -29.87
CA SER A 627 2.10 27.30 -31.01
C SER A 627 2.53 28.07 -32.26
N GLU A 628 3.23 29.20 -32.09
CA GLU A 628 3.84 29.94 -33.20
C GLU A 628 5.11 29.26 -33.70
N LEU A 629 5.92 28.62 -32.85
CA LEU A 629 7.04 27.79 -33.30
C LEU A 629 6.58 26.55 -34.09
N THR A 630 5.54 25.85 -33.62
CA THR A 630 4.99 24.69 -34.36
C THR A 630 4.22 25.15 -35.61
N ARG A 631 3.59 26.33 -35.58
CA ARG A 631 2.91 26.90 -36.75
C ARG A 631 3.89 27.49 -37.75
N TRP A 632 5.00 28.11 -37.33
CA TRP A 632 6.09 28.64 -38.17
C TRP A 632 6.77 27.51 -38.95
N PHE A 633 7.16 26.42 -38.27
CA PHE A 633 7.65 25.20 -38.95
C PHE A 633 6.63 24.59 -39.94
N VAL A 634 5.34 24.80 -39.75
CA VAL A 634 4.26 24.28 -40.61
C VAL A 634 3.86 25.26 -41.72
N THR A 635 3.96 26.58 -41.51
CA THR A 635 3.56 27.61 -42.50
C THR A 635 4.68 27.97 -43.45
N GLU A 636 5.94 27.96 -43.02
CA GLU A 636 7.07 28.29 -43.90
C GLU A 636 7.35 27.22 -44.96
N THR A 637 6.87 25.99 -44.72
CA THR A 637 6.85 24.90 -45.72
C THR A 637 5.61 24.90 -46.61
N LYS A 638 4.62 25.77 -46.35
CA LYS A 638 3.37 25.84 -47.13
C LYS A 638 3.36 27.01 -48.12
N ASP A 639 4.11 28.07 -47.85
CA ASP A 639 4.25 29.25 -48.74
C ASP A 639 5.42 29.12 -49.73
N ARG A 640 6.07 27.95 -49.82
CA ARG A 640 7.18 27.67 -50.75
C ARG A 640 6.83 26.73 -51.91
N ASP A 641 5.58 26.25 -51.98
CA ASP A 641 5.05 25.43 -53.08
C ASP A 641 3.81 26.08 -53.75
N GLU A 642 3.85 27.41 -53.96
CA GLU A 642 3.07 28.11 -55.01
C GLU A 642 3.98 28.84 -56.00
#